data_AF-A0A9D5MN30-F1
#
_entry.id   AF-A0A9D5MN30-F1
#
_cell.length_a   1.000
_cell.length_b   1.000
_cell.length_c   1.000
_cell.angle_alpha   90.00
_cell.angle_beta   90.00
_cell.angle_gamma   90.00
#
_symmetry.space_group_name_H-M   'P 1'
#
loop_
_entity.id
_entity.type
_entity.pdbx_description
1 polymer ?
#
loop_
_entity_poly.entity_id
_entity_poly.type
_entity_poly.pdbx_seq_one_letter_code
_entity_poly.pdbx_strand_id
1 'polypeptide(L)'
;METKTDYGKIYIPQKAVKVVKKDGSKEEFNVQKVIDAVNKSAYRALTKFTPEDEAQICKSVVESIDEMGEELIPIAKMHNIVERALEGVKPIVAKSYRDYRNYKQEFVRMLDDVYKKSQSIMYIGDKENANTDSALVSTKRSLVFNQLNKELYQKFFMTTEEIQACRDGYIYVHDMSARRDTMNCCLFDVANVLKGGFEMGNIFYNEPKSLDTAFDVIGDIVLSAASQQYGGFTVPEVDKILEPYAEKSYEKYVKKYLAMGVSEEVARKEADEDIIRDFEQGYQGWEYKFNTVASSRGDYPFITVTAGLGTGKFARQACISMLNVRKRGQGKPECKKPVLFPKIVFLYDEELHGPGKEMEDVFNAGVECSAKTMYPDWLSMTGKGYVASIYKQYKKVISPMGCRAFLSPWYERGGMNPADENDQPIFVGRFNIGAVSLHLPMIYAKAKHESRDFYEVLDYYLELIRQLHIRTYAYLGEMRASTNPLAYCEGGFLGGHLQLTDKIKPLLKAATASFGITALNELQQLHNGKSLVEDGKFAVEVMEYINKKVTEFKEADGNLYAIYGTPAENLCGLQIKQFRKKYGIIEGVSDREYVSNSFHCHVAEDITPIQKQDLEARFWDLCNGGKIQYVRYPIDYNLEAIKTLIRRAMDMGFYEGLNMSLAYCDDCGHQELEMDVCPKCGSSNLTKIDRMNGYLAYSRVHGDSRLNEAKMVEIKERKSM
;
A
#
# COMPACT_ATOMS: atom_id res chain seq x y z
N MET A 1 -19.60 29.46 -47.81
CA MET A 1 -18.40 30.08 -47.23
C MET A 1 -18.85 31.30 -46.48
N GLU A 2 -19.05 31.21 -45.16
CA GLU A 2 -19.31 32.39 -44.34
C GLU A 2 -18.00 33.19 -44.24
N THR A 3 -18.01 34.42 -44.74
CA THR A 3 -16.93 35.39 -44.57
C THR A 3 -16.79 35.71 -43.08
N LYS A 4 -15.77 35.12 -42.46
CA LYS A 4 -15.43 35.39 -41.06
C LYS A 4 -15.02 36.86 -40.92
N THR A 5 -15.76 37.65 -40.14
CA THR A 5 -15.44 39.06 -39.87
C THR A 5 -14.05 39.18 -39.24
N ASP A 6 -13.16 39.96 -39.85
CA ASP A 6 -11.82 40.23 -39.33
C ASP A 6 -11.86 41.47 -38.42
N TYR A 7 -12.17 41.25 -37.15
CA TYR A 7 -12.26 42.32 -36.15
C TYR A 7 -10.94 43.06 -35.95
N GLY A 8 -9.80 42.43 -36.27
CA GLY A 8 -8.46 43.01 -36.18
C GLY A 8 -8.23 44.20 -37.12
N LYS A 9 -9.02 44.31 -38.20
CA LYS A 9 -8.97 45.46 -39.12
C LYS A 9 -9.99 46.55 -38.80
N ILE A 10 -11.01 46.22 -38.00
CA ILE A 10 -12.15 47.09 -37.71
C ILE A 10 -11.94 47.85 -36.41
N TYR A 11 -11.38 47.18 -35.41
CA TYR A 11 -11.17 47.73 -34.06
C TYR A 11 -9.68 47.84 -33.78
N ILE A 12 -9.13 49.02 -34.03
CA ILE A 12 -7.72 49.36 -33.89
C ILE A 12 -7.60 50.49 -32.85
N PRO A 13 -6.70 50.37 -31.85
CA PRO A 13 -6.44 51.46 -30.90
C PRO A 13 -5.93 52.73 -31.60
N GLN A 14 -6.14 53.89 -30.97
CA GLN A 14 -5.71 55.20 -31.49
C GLN A 14 -4.19 55.33 -31.60
N LYS A 15 -3.44 54.58 -30.78
CA LYS A 15 -1.98 54.51 -30.79
C LYS A 15 -1.51 53.11 -31.17
N ALA A 16 -0.28 53.01 -31.68
CA ALA A 16 0.35 51.71 -31.89
C ALA A 16 0.65 51.07 -30.52
N VAL A 17 -0.05 49.99 -30.20
CA VAL A 17 0.08 49.28 -28.91
C VAL A 17 0.68 47.91 -29.12
N LYS A 18 1.70 47.59 -28.31
CA LYS A 18 2.32 46.27 -28.25
C LYS A 18 1.99 45.58 -26.92
N VAL A 19 1.63 44.31 -27.00
CA VAL A 19 1.44 43.45 -25.84
C VAL A 19 2.77 42.80 -25.48
N VAL A 20 3.23 43.02 -24.25
CA VAL A 20 4.43 42.38 -23.70
C VAL A 20 4.05 41.00 -23.17
N LYS A 21 4.56 39.95 -23.82
CA LYS A 21 4.34 38.55 -23.44
C LYS A 21 5.15 38.16 -22.21
N LYS A 22 4.87 36.96 -21.68
CA LYS A 22 5.54 36.44 -20.47
C LYS A 22 7.05 36.23 -20.64
N ASP A 23 7.50 35.94 -21.85
CA ASP A 23 8.92 35.75 -22.21
C ASP A 23 9.62 37.08 -22.55
N GLY A 24 8.94 38.22 -22.38
CA GLY A 24 9.47 39.55 -22.71
C GLY A 24 9.35 39.94 -24.18
N SER A 25 8.88 39.04 -25.05
CA SER A 25 8.63 39.37 -26.46
C SER A 25 7.50 40.40 -26.60
N LYS A 26 7.62 41.27 -27.60
CA LYS A 26 6.65 42.34 -27.89
C LYS A 26 5.91 42.00 -29.17
N GLU A 27 4.60 41.94 -29.09
CA GLU A 27 3.74 41.62 -30.23
C GLU A 27 2.74 42.76 -30.46
N GLU A 28 2.49 43.12 -31.72
CA GLU A 28 1.44 44.10 -32.06
C GLU A 28 0.08 43.63 -31.55
N PHE A 29 -0.69 44.54 -30.95
CA PHE A 29 -2.03 44.24 -30.51
C PHE A 29 -2.93 43.89 -31.69
N ASN A 30 -3.69 42.81 -31.56
CA ASN A 30 -4.72 42.42 -32.51
C ASN A 30 -5.94 41.88 -31.75
N VAL A 31 -7.05 42.60 -31.82
CA VAL A 31 -8.28 42.25 -31.10
C VAL A 31 -8.88 40.91 -31.57
N GLN A 32 -8.59 40.47 -32.79
CA GLN A 32 -9.05 39.16 -33.29
C GLN A 32 -8.52 38.03 -32.40
N LYS A 33 -7.30 38.17 -31.86
CA LYS A 33 -6.73 37.19 -30.91
C LYS A 33 -7.48 37.16 -29.58
N VAL A 34 -8.07 38.29 -29.17
CA VAL A 34 -8.96 38.35 -28.00
C VAL A 34 -10.24 37.58 -28.31
N ILE A 35 -10.88 37.85 -29.45
CA ILE A 35 -12.09 37.15 -29.90
C ILE A 35 -11.88 35.62 -29.98
N ASP A 36 -10.77 35.18 -30.58
CA ASP A 36 -10.46 33.75 -30.67
C ASP A 36 -10.26 33.11 -29.28
N ALA A 37 -9.70 33.83 -28.32
CA ALA A 37 -9.48 33.35 -26.96
C ALA A 37 -10.77 33.29 -26.13
N VAL A 38 -11.63 34.30 -26.26
CA VAL A 38 -12.92 34.34 -25.54
C VAL A 38 -13.92 33.36 -26.12
N ASN A 39 -13.91 33.10 -27.45
CA ASN A 39 -14.74 32.09 -28.08
C ASN A 39 -14.41 30.66 -27.60
N LYS A 40 -13.12 30.35 -27.38
CA LYS A 40 -12.72 29.09 -26.73
C LYS A 40 -13.27 28.97 -25.31
N SER A 41 -13.42 30.09 -24.61
CA SER A 41 -13.96 30.12 -23.25
C SER A 41 -15.50 30.05 -23.24
N ALA A 42 -16.16 30.66 -24.23
CA ALA A 42 -17.60 30.53 -24.47
C ALA A 42 -17.98 29.07 -24.78
N TYR A 43 -17.20 28.40 -25.65
CA TYR A 43 -17.39 26.98 -25.93
C TYR A 43 -17.31 26.11 -24.66
N ARG A 44 -16.33 26.36 -23.78
CA ARG A 44 -16.22 25.66 -22.48
C ARG A 44 -17.39 25.95 -21.54
N ALA A 45 -17.96 27.14 -21.64
CA ALA A 45 -19.16 27.54 -20.90
C ALA A 45 -20.46 27.09 -21.60
N LEU A 46 -20.38 26.25 -22.64
CA LEU A 46 -21.50 25.75 -23.43
C LEU A 46 -22.38 26.87 -24.00
N THR A 47 -21.77 27.98 -24.42
CA THR A 47 -22.43 29.14 -25.02
C THR A 47 -21.68 29.67 -26.24
N LYS A 48 -22.29 30.61 -26.96
CA LYS A 48 -21.70 31.29 -28.13
C LYS A 48 -21.92 32.80 -28.02
N PHE A 49 -21.02 33.57 -28.61
CA PHE A 49 -21.23 35.00 -28.81
C PHE A 49 -22.00 35.24 -30.10
N THR A 50 -22.88 36.24 -30.10
CA THR A 50 -23.44 36.79 -31.35
C THR A 50 -22.45 37.79 -31.95
N PRO A 51 -22.60 38.17 -33.24
CA PRO A 51 -21.76 39.21 -33.84
C PRO A 51 -21.79 40.54 -33.07
N GLU A 52 -22.93 40.88 -32.44
CA GLU A 52 -23.09 42.05 -31.58
C GLU A 52 -22.30 41.93 -30.28
N ASP A 53 -22.34 40.74 -29.64
CA ASP A 53 -21.52 40.46 -28.45
C ASP A 53 -20.03 40.61 -28.77
N GLU A 54 -19.56 40.06 -29.89
CA GLU A 54 -18.17 40.13 -30.32
C GLU A 54 -17.74 41.58 -30.62
N ALA A 55 -18.61 42.36 -31.27
CA ALA A 55 -18.39 43.78 -31.52
C ALA A 55 -18.30 44.58 -30.21
N GLN A 56 -19.17 44.29 -29.23
CA GLN A 56 -19.16 44.95 -27.92
C GLN A 56 -17.90 44.63 -27.11
N ILE A 57 -17.45 43.36 -27.14
CA ILE A 57 -16.17 42.95 -26.53
C ILE A 57 -15.01 43.70 -27.19
N CYS A 58 -14.96 43.74 -28.52
CA CYS A 58 -13.90 44.44 -29.26
C CYS A 58 -13.84 45.92 -28.89
N LYS A 59 -15.00 46.59 -28.89
CA LYS A 59 -15.12 48.01 -28.55
C LYS A 59 -14.64 48.27 -27.13
N SER A 60 -15.14 47.52 -26.15
CA SER A 60 -14.79 47.69 -24.74
C SER A 60 -13.29 47.46 -24.46
N VAL A 61 -12.68 46.47 -25.14
CA VAL A 61 -11.24 46.19 -25.02
C VAL A 61 -10.40 47.32 -25.62
N VAL A 62 -10.76 47.82 -26.80
CA VAL A 62 -10.02 48.92 -27.45
C VAL A 62 -10.18 50.24 -26.69
N GLU A 63 -11.39 50.58 -26.24
CA GLU A 63 -11.63 51.77 -25.40
C GLU A 63 -10.79 51.73 -24.12
N SER A 64 -10.76 50.57 -23.44
CA SER A 64 -9.93 50.40 -22.24
C SER A 64 -8.43 50.55 -22.52
N ILE A 65 -7.96 50.13 -23.71
CA ILE A 65 -6.56 50.28 -24.12
C ILE A 65 -6.24 51.76 -24.41
N ASP A 66 -7.13 52.45 -25.12
CA ASP A 66 -6.97 53.86 -25.48
C ASP A 66 -7.00 54.77 -24.24
N GLU A 67 -7.91 54.50 -23.29
CA GLU A 67 -8.01 55.21 -22.01
C GLU A 67 -6.73 55.09 -21.15
N MET A 68 -6.04 53.95 -21.23
CA MET A 68 -4.80 53.74 -20.49
C MET A 68 -3.63 54.57 -21.04
N GLY A 69 -3.64 54.87 -22.35
CA GLY A 69 -2.58 55.65 -23.01
C GLY A 69 -1.18 55.00 -23.01
N GLU A 70 -1.06 53.71 -22.63
CA GLU A 70 0.19 52.95 -22.57
C GLU A 70 0.50 52.29 -23.93
N GLU A 71 1.70 52.52 -24.49
CA GLU A 71 2.14 51.86 -25.75
C GLU A 71 2.57 50.39 -25.53
N LEU A 72 2.92 50.02 -24.29
CA LEU A 72 3.37 48.69 -23.92
C LEU A 72 2.48 48.13 -22.81
N ILE A 73 1.61 47.18 -23.14
CA ILE A 73 0.69 46.58 -22.18
C ILE A 73 1.17 45.19 -21.78
N PRO A 74 1.53 44.95 -20.49
CA PRO A 74 1.82 43.61 -20.00
C PRO A 74 0.62 42.67 -20.19
N ILE A 75 0.88 41.42 -20.60
CA ILE A 75 -0.18 40.42 -20.82
C ILE A 75 -1.10 40.21 -19.61
N ALA A 76 -0.59 40.38 -18.38
CA ALA A 76 -1.39 40.31 -17.16
C ALA A 76 -2.45 41.43 -17.08
N LYS A 77 -2.09 42.66 -17.46
CA LYS A 77 -3.06 43.78 -17.56
C LYS A 77 -4.06 43.52 -18.69
N MET A 78 -3.60 43.02 -19.83
CA MET A 78 -4.47 42.66 -20.96
C MET A 78 -5.54 41.64 -20.56
N HIS A 79 -5.19 40.61 -19.77
CA HIS A 79 -6.18 39.67 -19.26
C HIS A 79 -7.26 40.33 -18.40
N ASN A 80 -6.90 41.32 -17.57
CA ASN A 80 -7.89 42.04 -16.73
C ASN A 80 -8.82 42.92 -17.57
N ILE A 81 -8.31 43.53 -18.65
CA ILE A 81 -9.12 44.30 -19.61
C ILE A 81 -10.16 43.39 -20.27
N VAL A 82 -9.70 42.24 -20.80
CA VAL A 82 -10.58 41.25 -21.44
C VAL A 82 -11.61 40.70 -20.46
N GLU A 83 -11.23 40.44 -19.22
CA GLU A 83 -12.12 39.94 -18.18
C GLU A 83 -13.24 40.94 -17.83
N ARG A 84 -12.91 42.23 -17.68
CA ARG A 84 -13.91 43.30 -17.49
C ARG A 84 -14.86 43.43 -18.68
N ALA A 85 -14.33 43.38 -19.90
CA ALA A 85 -15.13 43.42 -21.12
C ALA A 85 -16.11 42.23 -21.19
N LEU A 86 -15.67 41.05 -20.76
CA LEU A 86 -16.52 39.86 -20.68
C LEU A 86 -17.57 39.95 -19.56
N GLU A 87 -17.26 40.52 -18.41
CA GLU A 87 -18.23 40.74 -17.32
C GLU A 87 -19.40 41.63 -17.78
N GLY A 88 -19.12 42.66 -18.59
CA GLY A 88 -20.14 43.54 -19.15
C GLY A 88 -21.01 42.91 -20.24
N VAL A 89 -20.59 41.79 -20.83
CA VAL A 89 -21.30 41.15 -21.96
C VAL A 89 -21.91 39.81 -21.54
N LYS A 90 -21.10 38.85 -21.09
CA LYS A 90 -21.54 37.54 -20.58
C LYS A 90 -20.72 37.11 -19.37
N PRO A 91 -21.19 37.37 -18.13
CA PRO A 91 -20.51 36.99 -16.89
C PRO A 91 -20.10 35.52 -16.79
N ILE A 92 -20.90 34.60 -17.36
CA ILE A 92 -20.59 33.17 -17.36
C ILE A 92 -19.32 32.85 -18.17
N VAL A 93 -19.07 33.58 -19.26
CA VAL A 93 -17.85 33.43 -20.06
C VAL A 93 -16.66 34.10 -19.40
N ALA A 94 -16.88 35.23 -18.70
CA ALA A 94 -15.85 35.87 -17.88
C ALA A 94 -15.33 34.92 -16.79
N LYS A 95 -16.25 34.24 -16.08
CA LYS A 95 -15.92 33.20 -15.10
C LYS A 95 -15.11 32.06 -15.73
N SER A 96 -15.58 31.49 -16.85
CA SER A 96 -14.86 30.44 -17.60
C SER A 96 -13.45 30.86 -18.04
N TYR A 97 -13.30 32.10 -18.51
CA TYR A 97 -12.01 32.67 -18.92
C TYR A 97 -11.05 32.83 -17.72
N ARG A 98 -11.54 33.38 -16.60
CA ARG A 98 -10.80 33.53 -15.34
C ARG A 98 -10.37 32.18 -14.78
N ASP A 99 -11.30 31.23 -14.72
CA ASP A 99 -11.05 29.87 -14.21
C ASP A 99 -9.99 29.16 -15.06
N TYR A 100 -10.05 29.28 -16.40
CA TYR A 100 -9.03 28.70 -17.29
C TYR A 100 -7.65 29.36 -17.17
N ARG A 101 -7.60 30.68 -16.96
CA ARG A 101 -6.35 31.42 -16.73
C ARG A 101 -5.72 31.03 -15.40
N ASN A 102 -6.51 31.01 -14.33
CA ASN A 102 -6.08 30.59 -13.00
C ASN A 102 -5.62 29.14 -13.02
N TYR A 103 -6.38 28.26 -13.66
CA TYR A 103 -6.00 26.87 -13.93
C TYR A 103 -4.61 26.76 -14.55
N LYS A 104 -4.32 27.53 -15.60
CA LYS A 104 -2.99 27.55 -16.23
C LYS A 104 -1.90 28.06 -15.29
N GLN A 105 -2.16 29.12 -14.52
CA GLN A 105 -1.17 29.68 -13.59
C GLN A 105 -0.86 28.70 -12.45
N GLU A 106 -1.88 28.09 -11.87
CA GLU A 106 -1.71 27.08 -10.83
C GLU A 106 -1.07 25.80 -11.36
N PHE A 107 -1.41 25.35 -12.57
CA PHE A 107 -0.77 24.18 -13.17
C PHE A 107 0.72 24.42 -13.43
N VAL A 108 1.10 25.64 -13.83
CA VAL A 108 2.51 26.02 -13.95
C VAL A 108 3.21 26.02 -12.58
N ARG A 109 2.57 26.52 -11.52
CA ARG A 109 3.12 26.45 -10.15
C ARG A 109 3.31 24.99 -9.70
N MET A 110 2.30 24.15 -9.93
CA MET A 110 2.37 22.72 -9.65
C MET A 110 3.54 22.05 -10.36
N LEU A 111 3.74 22.35 -11.65
CA LEU A 111 4.89 21.83 -12.41
C LEU A 111 6.23 22.37 -11.91
N ASP A 112 6.30 23.62 -11.46
CA ASP A 112 7.50 24.21 -10.85
C ASP A 112 7.86 23.51 -9.53
N ASP A 113 6.86 23.19 -8.70
CA ASP A 113 7.05 22.44 -7.46
C ASP A 113 7.50 20.99 -7.73
N VAL A 114 6.88 20.32 -8.71
CA VAL A 114 7.33 19.01 -9.20
C VAL A 114 8.78 19.09 -9.70
N TYR A 115 9.13 20.14 -10.45
CA TYR A 115 10.49 20.34 -10.95
C TYR A 115 11.51 20.51 -9.81
N LYS A 116 11.24 21.38 -8.83
CA LYS A 116 12.12 21.54 -7.65
C LYS A 116 12.30 20.24 -6.89
N LYS A 117 11.20 19.50 -6.64
CA LYS A 117 11.27 18.22 -5.95
C LYS A 117 12.04 17.18 -6.76
N SER A 118 11.86 17.15 -8.08
CA SER A 118 12.63 16.26 -8.97
C SER A 118 14.14 16.51 -8.90
N GLN A 119 14.58 17.78 -8.83
CA GLN A 119 15.99 18.10 -8.63
C GLN A 119 16.49 17.53 -7.30
N SER A 120 15.74 17.70 -6.21
CA SER A 120 16.12 17.13 -4.90
C SER A 120 16.26 15.61 -4.94
N ILE A 121 15.34 14.91 -5.59
CA ILE A 121 15.38 13.45 -5.77
C ILE A 121 16.62 13.04 -6.59
N MET A 122 16.94 13.79 -7.64
CA MET A 122 18.09 13.47 -8.50
C MET A 122 19.43 13.58 -7.77
N TYR A 123 19.60 14.59 -6.90
CA TYR A 123 20.88 14.88 -6.25
C TYR A 123 21.02 14.32 -4.82
N ILE A 124 19.94 14.28 -4.04
CA ILE A 124 19.95 13.93 -2.61
C ILE A 124 19.37 12.53 -2.36
N GLY A 125 18.55 12.01 -3.29
CA GLY A 125 17.80 10.77 -3.12
C GLY A 125 16.54 10.93 -2.27
N ASP A 126 15.85 9.83 -2.03
CA ASP A 126 14.64 9.75 -1.21
C ASP A 126 14.72 8.57 -0.22
N LYS A 127 14.19 8.78 0.98
CA LYS A 127 14.18 7.79 2.09
C LYS A 127 12.78 7.55 2.68
N GLU A 128 11.72 7.99 1.99
CA GLU A 128 10.34 7.72 2.44
C GLU A 128 10.00 6.22 2.36
N ASN A 129 10.40 5.50 1.32
CA ASN A 129 10.11 4.06 1.22
C ASN A 129 11.38 3.22 1.47
N ALA A 130 11.34 2.35 2.50
CA ALA A 130 12.46 1.48 2.87
C ALA A 130 12.76 0.40 1.80
N ASN A 131 11.79 0.09 0.93
CA ASN A 131 11.93 -0.89 -0.15
C ASN A 131 12.44 -0.28 -1.47
N THR A 132 12.92 0.97 -1.44
CA THR A 132 13.29 1.73 -2.63
C THR A 132 14.77 2.12 -2.59
N ASP A 133 15.52 1.76 -3.63
CA ASP A 133 16.90 2.25 -3.79
C ASP A 133 16.94 3.52 -4.64
N SER A 134 16.83 4.68 -3.98
CA SER A 134 16.71 5.99 -4.62
C SER A 134 17.94 6.43 -5.43
N ALA A 135 19.04 5.68 -5.38
CA ALA A 135 20.20 5.88 -6.24
C ALA A 135 19.94 5.42 -7.70
N LEU A 136 19.08 4.42 -7.91
CA LEU A 136 18.85 3.82 -9.23
C LEU A 136 18.11 4.75 -10.18
N VAL A 137 18.46 4.70 -11.48
CA VAL A 137 17.83 5.52 -12.53
C VAL A 137 16.35 5.17 -12.70
N SER A 138 15.99 3.89 -12.67
CA SER A 138 14.60 3.42 -12.72
C SER A 138 13.79 4.01 -11.58
N THR A 139 14.31 3.94 -10.37
CA THR A 139 13.70 4.49 -9.17
C THR A 139 13.52 6.00 -9.22
N LYS A 140 14.55 6.75 -9.62
CA LYS A 140 14.46 8.21 -9.76
C LYS A 140 13.35 8.63 -10.73
N ARG A 141 13.20 7.94 -11.87
CA ARG A 141 12.11 8.21 -12.83
C ARG A 141 10.74 8.01 -12.20
N SER A 142 10.54 6.91 -11.49
CA SER A 142 9.26 6.62 -10.84
C SER A 142 8.96 7.59 -9.70
N LEU A 143 9.95 7.99 -8.89
CA LEU A 143 9.77 9.00 -7.83
C LEU A 143 9.35 10.38 -8.37
N VAL A 144 9.91 10.81 -9.51
CA VAL A 144 9.50 12.06 -10.16
C VAL A 144 8.06 11.97 -10.66
N PHE A 145 7.69 10.84 -11.28
CA PHE A 145 6.32 10.59 -11.72
C PHE A 145 5.34 10.52 -10.54
N ASN A 146 5.72 9.90 -9.43
CA ASN A 146 4.92 9.82 -8.21
C ASN A 146 4.62 11.21 -7.64
N GLN A 147 5.60 12.12 -7.65
CA GLN A 147 5.37 13.49 -7.20
C GLN A 147 4.35 14.20 -8.09
N LEU A 148 4.45 14.05 -9.42
CA LEU A 148 3.45 14.61 -10.34
C LEU A 148 2.05 14.05 -10.05
N ASN A 149 1.92 12.73 -9.91
CA ASN A 149 0.62 12.11 -9.65
C ASN A 149 0.02 12.51 -8.31
N LYS A 150 0.85 12.70 -7.27
CA LYS A 150 0.40 13.18 -5.96
C LYS A 150 -0.25 14.57 -6.09
N GLU A 151 0.38 15.49 -6.80
CA GLU A 151 -0.18 16.82 -7.05
C GLU A 151 -1.47 16.75 -7.88
N LEU A 152 -1.49 15.89 -8.92
CA LEU A 152 -2.69 15.68 -9.73
C LEU A 152 -3.83 15.03 -8.92
N TYR A 153 -3.53 14.16 -7.96
CA TYR A 153 -4.51 13.56 -7.06
C TYR A 153 -5.14 14.62 -6.17
N GLN A 154 -4.31 15.41 -5.49
CA GLN A 154 -4.78 16.51 -4.65
C GLN A 154 -5.62 17.50 -5.44
N LYS A 155 -5.17 17.91 -6.62
CA LYS A 155 -5.84 18.94 -7.40
C LYS A 155 -7.17 18.50 -8.04
N PHE A 156 -7.22 17.30 -8.59
CA PHE A 156 -8.34 16.87 -9.43
C PHE A 156 -9.25 15.83 -8.80
N PHE A 157 -8.77 15.15 -7.76
CA PHE A 157 -9.51 14.07 -7.12
C PHE A 157 -10.02 14.47 -5.74
N MET A 158 -9.25 15.22 -4.96
CA MET A 158 -9.65 15.58 -3.60
C MET A 158 -10.48 16.87 -3.55
N THR A 159 -11.33 17.01 -2.53
CA THR A 159 -12.03 18.27 -2.24
C THR A 159 -11.13 19.20 -1.42
N THR A 160 -11.51 20.48 -1.34
CA THR A 160 -10.77 21.46 -0.54
C THR A 160 -10.74 21.06 0.94
N GLU A 161 -11.84 20.54 1.47
CA GLU A 161 -11.96 20.08 2.86
C GLU A 161 -11.03 18.90 3.15
N GLU A 162 -10.94 17.93 2.24
CA GLU A 162 -10.06 16.77 2.40
C GLU A 162 -8.58 17.14 2.31
N ILE A 163 -8.22 18.04 1.38
CA ILE A 163 -6.85 18.58 1.27
C ILE A 163 -6.48 19.30 2.57
N GLN A 164 -7.39 20.15 3.07
CA GLN A 164 -7.18 20.88 4.31
C GLN A 164 -7.07 19.91 5.51
N ALA A 165 -7.91 18.88 5.57
CA ALA A 165 -7.85 17.86 6.62
C ALA A 165 -6.53 17.08 6.61
N CYS A 166 -6.00 16.76 5.42
CA CYS A 166 -4.66 16.15 5.27
C CYS A 166 -3.54 17.11 5.69
N ARG A 167 -3.63 18.38 5.28
CA ARG A 167 -2.63 19.41 5.58
C ARG A 167 -2.52 19.67 7.08
N ASP A 168 -3.67 19.75 7.75
CA ASP A 168 -3.76 19.97 9.19
C ASP A 168 -3.47 18.69 10.00
N GLY A 169 -3.50 17.52 9.36
CA GLY A 169 -3.10 16.25 9.96
C GLY A 169 -4.22 15.51 10.69
N TYR A 170 -5.49 15.73 10.34
CA TYR A 170 -6.63 14.97 10.91
C TYR A 170 -6.83 13.63 10.23
N ILE A 171 -6.61 13.60 8.92
CA ILE A 171 -6.66 12.38 8.11
C ILE A 171 -5.37 12.25 7.31
N TYR A 172 -5.05 11.03 6.90
CA TYR A 172 -3.92 10.75 6.02
C TYR A 172 -4.35 9.77 4.93
N VAL A 173 -4.33 10.24 3.67
CA VAL A 173 -4.62 9.40 2.51
C VAL A 173 -3.32 8.71 2.09
N HIS A 174 -3.30 7.38 2.18
CA HIS A 174 -2.15 6.57 1.79
C HIS A 174 -1.98 6.51 0.28
N ASP A 175 -0.73 6.50 -0.18
CA ASP A 175 -0.34 6.25 -1.58
C ASP A 175 -0.98 7.20 -2.60
N MET A 176 -1.19 8.48 -2.25
CA MET A 176 -1.81 9.51 -3.13
C MET A 176 -1.22 9.53 -4.55
N SER A 177 0.05 9.17 -4.73
CA SER A 177 0.72 9.10 -6.04
C SER A 177 0.25 7.98 -6.95
N ALA A 178 -0.47 6.97 -6.45
CA ALA A 178 -0.86 5.78 -7.21
C ALA A 178 -2.36 5.46 -7.14
N ARG A 179 -3.13 6.09 -6.24
CA ARG A 179 -4.58 5.83 -6.08
C ARG A 179 -5.44 6.09 -7.32
N ARG A 180 -4.94 6.88 -8.27
CA ARG A 180 -5.59 7.15 -9.56
C ARG A 180 -5.19 6.19 -10.66
N ASP A 181 -4.16 5.39 -10.44
CA ASP A 181 -3.59 4.53 -11.45
C ASP A 181 -4.08 3.09 -11.31
N THR A 182 -4.39 2.63 -10.09
CA THR A 182 -4.77 1.23 -9.83
C THR A 182 -5.28 1.05 -8.38
N MET A 183 -5.34 -0.20 -7.90
CA MET A 183 -5.73 -0.63 -6.56
C MET A 183 -4.53 -0.90 -5.62
N ASN A 184 -4.81 -1.15 -4.34
CA ASN A 184 -3.81 -1.32 -3.28
C ASN A 184 -3.21 -2.74 -3.25
N CYS A 185 -3.79 -3.63 -2.44
CA CYS A 185 -3.25 -4.97 -2.16
C CYS A 185 -4.27 -6.07 -2.48
N CYS A 186 -3.82 -7.30 -2.67
CA CYS A 186 -4.69 -8.42 -3.04
C CYS A 186 -4.27 -9.79 -2.50
N LEU A 187 -5.23 -10.72 -2.55
CA LEU A 187 -4.98 -12.16 -2.57
C LEU A 187 -5.15 -12.63 -4.03
N PHE A 188 -4.06 -12.92 -4.72
CA PHE A 188 -4.09 -13.22 -6.14
C PHE A 188 -4.28 -14.73 -6.38
N ASP A 189 -5.19 -15.10 -7.29
CA ASP A 189 -5.46 -16.50 -7.62
C ASP A 189 -4.48 -17.05 -8.66
N VAL A 190 -3.25 -17.31 -8.23
CA VAL A 190 -2.20 -17.86 -9.11
C VAL A 190 -2.58 -19.25 -9.63
N ALA A 191 -3.26 -20.07 -8.82
CA ALA A 191 -3.68 -21.42 -9.22
C ALA A 191 -4.65 -21.38 -10.40
N ASN A 192 -5.64 -20.48 -10.36
CA ASN A 192 -6.59 -20.32 -11.44
C ASN A 192 -5.92 -19.80 -12.72
N VAL A 193 -5.00 -18.82 -12.62
CA VAL A 193 -4.25 -18.29 -13.77
C VAL A 193 -3.39 -19.37 -14.44
N LEU A 194 -2.74 -20.24 -13.66
CA LEU A 194 -1.90 -21.29 -14.23
C LEU A 194 -2.70 -22.38 -14.96
N LYS A 195 -3.93 -22.67 -14.50
CA LYS A 195 -4.72 -23.80 -14.96
C LYS A 195 -5.19 -23.61 -16.40
N GLY A 196 -4.80 -24.53 -17.28
CA GLY A 196 -5.14 -24.46 -18.71
C GLY A 196 -4.32 -23.44 -19.51
N GLY A 197 -3.41 -22.69 -18.88
CA GLY A 197 -2.63 -21.63 -19.51
C GLY A 197 -3.34 -20.28 -19.54
N PHE A 198 -2.59 -19.22 -19.87
CA PHE A 198 -3.03 -17.82 -19.82
C PHE A 198 -2.25 -16.96 -20.81
N GLU A 199 -2.78 -15.80 -21.16
CA GLU A 199 -2.06 -14.82 -21.99
C GLU A 199 -1.33 -13.77 -21.13
N MET A 200 -0.05 -13.55 -21.41
CA MET A 200 0.73 -12.47 -20.80
C MET A 200 1.71 -11.87 -21.82
N GLY A 201 1.63 -10.55 -22.01
CA GLY A 201 2.54 -9.85 -22.93
C GLY A 201 2.36 -10.23 -24.40
N ASN A 202 1.13 -10.57 -24.82
CA ASN A 202 0.78 -11.10 -26.14
C ASN A 202 1.34 -12.50 -26.46
N ILE A 203 1.73 -13.26 -25.43
CA ILE A 203 2.21 -14.65 -25.55
C ILE A 203 1.32 -15.54 -24.70
N PHE A 204 0.92 -16.68 -25.25
CA PHE A 204 0.19 -17.70 -24.51
C PHE A 204 1.16 -18.58 -23.72
N TYR A 205 1.05 -18.54 -22.40
CA TYR A 205 1.74 -19.43 -21.46
C TYR A 205 0.97 -20.73 -21.33
N ASN A 206 1.65 -21.85 -21.53
CA ASN A 206 1.06 -23.16 -21.27
C ASN A 206 1.13 -23.47 -19.76
N GLU A 207 0.17 -24.23 -19.26
CA GLU A 207 0.23 -24.73 -17.88
C GLU A 207 1.56 -25.50 -17.65
N PRO A 208 2.29 -25.20 -16.56
CA PRO A 208 3.54 -25.87 -16.25
C PRO A 208 3.38 -27.39 -16.11
N LYS A 209 4.38 -28.13 -16.61
CA LYS A 209 4.42 -29.60 -16.59
C LYS A 209 5.45 -30.17 -15.61
N SER A 210 6.22 -29.31 -14.97
CA SER A 210 7.22 -29.65 -13.95
C SER A 210 7.36 -28.53 -12.94
N LEU A 211 7.84 -28.88 -11.76
CA LEU A 211 7.98 -27.99 -10.60
C LEU A 211 8.90 -26.79 -10.87
N ASP A 212 10.05 -27.01 -11.50
CA ASP A 212 11.00 -25.97 -11.90
C ASP A 212 10.35 -24.89 -12.78
N THR A 213 9.62 -25.32 -13.81
CA THR A 213 8.88 -24.42 -14.71
C THR A 213 7.75 -23.70 -13.98
N ALA A 214 7.08 -24.38 -13.03
CA ALA A 214 6.05 -23.75 -12.21
C ALA A 214 6.62 -22.61 -11.35
N PHE A 215 7.78 -22.82 -10.71
CA PHE A 215 8.49 -21.76 -9.97
C PHE A 215 8.82 -20.55 -10.85
N ASP A 216 9.30 -20.78 -12.07
CA ASP A 216 9.64 -19.69 -12.98
C ASP A 216 8.41 -18.90 -13.42
N VAL A 217 7.36 -19.58 -13.89
CA VAL A 217 6.14 -18.94 -14.37
C VAL A 217 5.41 -18.20 -13.24
N ILE A 218 5.34 -18.78 -12.03
CA ILE A 218 4.77 -18.08 -10.87
C ILE A 218 5.59 -16.82 -10.54
N GLY A 219 6.92 -16.90 -10.60
CA GLY A 219 7.79 -15.75 -10.40
C GLY A 219 7.47 -14.61 -11.37
N ASP A 220 7.25 -14.94 -12.64
CA ASP A 220 6.92 -13.96 -13.69
C ASP A 220 5.52 -13.36 -13.50
N ILE A 221 4.51 -14.19 -13.18
CA ILE A 221 3.16 -13.74 -12.84
C ILE A 221 3.21 -12.76 -11.67
N VAL A 222 3.89 -13.12 -10.58
CA VAL A 222 3.98 -12.32 -9.37
C VAL A 222 4.62 -10.97 -9.65
N LEU A 223 5.77 -10.94 -10.34
CA LEU A 223 6.46 -9.68 -10.66
C LEU A 223 5.62 -8.78 -11.59
N SER A 224 4.97 -9.39 -12.59
CA SER A 224 4.15 -8.67 -13.57
C SER A 224 2.89 -8.09 -12.92
N ALA A 225 2.11 -8.92 -12.21
CA ALA A 225 0.86 -8.52 -11.59
C ALA A 225 1.07 -7.57 -10.40
N ALA A 226 2.11 -7.78 -9.58
CA ALA A 226 2.45 -6.88 -8.48
C ALA A 226 2.84 -5.48 -8.98
N SER A 227 3.44 -5.38 -10.18
CA SER A 227 3.81 -4.09 -10.79
C SER A 227 2.61 -3.27 -11.27
N GLN A 228 1.40 -3.86 -11.30
CA GLN A 228 0.16 -3.18 -11.69
C GLN A 228 -0.70 -2.77 -10.48
N GLN A 229 -0.18 -2.84 -9.25
CA GLN A 229 -0.85 -2.41 -8.03
C GLN A 229 0.13 -1.61 -7.16
N TYR A 230 -0.35 -0.94 -6.10
CA TYR A 230 0.52 -0.10 -5.28
C TYR A 230 0.81 -0.58 -3.85
N GLY A 231 0.14 -1.64 -3.42
CA GLY A 231 0.35 -2.28 -2.13
C GLY A 231 0.92 -3.69 -2.25
N GLY A 232 0.84 -4.43 -1.15
CA GLY A 232 1.39 -5.79 -1.08
C GLY A 232 0.61 -6.81 -1.90
N PHE A 233 1.35 -7.73 -2.51
CA PHE A 233 0.83 -8.82 -3.32
C PHE A 233 0.97 -10.13 -2.56
N THR A 234 -0.12 -10.88 -2.42
CA THR A 234 -0.11 -12.13 -1.65
C THR A 234 -0.47 -13.31 -2.53
N VAL A 235 0.39 -14.33 -2.49
CA VAL A 235 0.12 -15.65 -3.04
C VAL A 235 -0.31 -16.56 -1.87
N PRO A 236 -1.62 -16.85 -1.73
CA PRO A 236 -2.10 -17.68 -0.64
C PRO A 236 -1.83 -19.16 -0.88
N GLU A 237 -1.51 -19.90 0.19
CA GLU A 237 -1.42 -21.37 0.21
C GLU A 237 -0.49 -21.96 -0.88
N VAL A 238 0.73 -21.41 -0.99
CA VAL A 238 1.71 -21.79 -2.03
C VAL A 238 2.09 -23.27 -2.00
N ASP A 239 2.02 -23.90 -0.84
CA ASP A 239 2.19 -25.34 -0.63
C ASP A 239 1.22 -26.16 -1.46
N LYS A 240 -0.06 -25.76 -1.50
CA LYS A 240 -1.11 -26.41 -2.30
C LYS A 240 -1.00 -26.09 -3.78
N ILE A 241 -0.49 -24.91 -4.13
CA ILE A 241 -0.29 -24.50 -5.53
C ILE A 241 0.83 -25.33 -6.17
N LEU A 242 1.92 -25.57 -5.44
CA LEU A 242 3.11 -26.23 -5.98
C LEU A 242 2.99 -27.77 -6.00
N GLU A 243 2.19 -28.34 -5.12
CA GLU A 243 2.04 -29.80 -4.96
C GLU A 243 1.72 -30.55 -6.27
N PRO A 244 0.73 -30.15 -7.10
CA PRO A 244 0.45 -30.84 -8.35
C PRO A 244 1.62 -30.86 -9.33
N TYR A 245 2.47 -29.82 -9.31
CA TYR A 245 3.64 -29.75 -10.20
C TYR A 245 4.83 -30.56 -9.66
N ALA A 246 4.95 -30.66 -8.34
CA ALA A 246 5.87 -31.58 -7.70
C ALA A 246 5.52 -33.05 -8.01
N GLU A 247 4.23 -33.41 -7.97
CA GLU A 247 3.79 -34.76 -8.33
C GLU A 247 4.11 -35.10 -9.80
N LYS A 248 3.82 -34.19 -10.73
CA LYS A 248 4.19 -34.33 -12.15
C LYS A 248 5.71 -34.52 -12.34
N SER A 249 6.53 -33.72 -11.64
CA SER A 249 8.00 -33.85 -11.68
C SER A 249 8.47 -35.18 -11.08
N TYR A 250 7.89 -35.61 -9.97
CA TYR A 250 8.26 -36.86 -9.30
C TYR A 250 8.02 -38.05 -10.22
N GLU A 251 6.83 -38.14 -10.84
CA GLU A 251 6.55 -39.19 -11.82
C GLU A 251 7.53 -39.17 -13.00
N LYS A 252 7.89 -37.98 -13.49
CA LYS A 252 8.87 -37.81 -14.56
C LYS A 252 10.24 -38.36 -14.15
N TYR A 253 10.69 -38.07 -12.92
CA TYR A 253 11.97 -38.56 -12.40
C TYR A 253 11.95 -40.07 -12.17
N VAL A 254 10.90 -40.61 -11.55
CA VAL A 254 10.76 -42.06 -11.38
C VAL A 254 10.81 -42.78 -12.73
N LYS A 255 10.05 -42.33 -13.73
CA LYS A 255 10.07 -42.90 -15.09
C LYS A 255 11.46 -42.83 -15.72
N LYS A 256 12.17 -41.70 -15.55
CA LYS A 256 13.55 -41.52 -16.02
C LYS A 256 14.50 -42.54 -15.39
N TYR A 257 14.48 -42.69 -14.07
CA TYR A 257 15.37 -43.61 -13.36
C TYR A 257 15.08 -45.08 -13.67
N LEU A 258 13.81 -45.47 -13.75
CA LEU A 258 13.42 -46.81 -14.18
C LEU A 258 13.90 -47.12 -15.61
N ALA A 259 13.79 -46.16 -16.54
CA ALA A 259 14.30 -46.31 -17.90
C ALA A 259 15.83 -46.46 -17.97
N MET A 260 16.55 -46.02 -16.93
CA MET A 260 18.01 -46.21 -16.79
C MET A 260 18.38 -47.57 -16.16
N GLY A 261 17.41 -48.42 -15.84
CA GLY A 261 17.64 -49.73 -15.20
C GLY A 261 17.86 -49.66 -13.69
N VAL A 262 17.57 -48.52 -13.06
CA VAL A 262 17.61 -48.37 -11.59
C VAL A 262 16.41 -49.11 -10.98
N SER A 263 16.62 -49.81 -9.87
CA SER A 263 15.53 -50.48 -9.14
C SER A 263 14.46 -49.49 -8.69
N GLU A 264 13.20 -49.92 -8.60
CA GLU A 264 12.08 -49.03 -8.27
C GLU A 264 12.25 -48.31 -6.93
N GLU A 265 12.76 -48.99 -5.90
CA GLU A 265 13.01 -48.41 -4.58
C GLU A 265 14.01 -47.24 -4.67
N VAL A 266 15.15 -47.46 -5.33
CA VAL A 266 16.17 -46.42 -5.53
C VAL A 266 15.64 -45.31 -6.43
N ALA A 267 14.91 -45.64 -7.50
CA ALA A 267 14.33 -44.65 -8.41
C ALA A 267 13.37 -43.68 -7.68
N ARG A 268 12.53 -44.20 -6.78
CA ARG A 268 11.62 -43.39 -5.95
C ARG A 268 12.38 -42.51 -4.96
N LYS A 269 13.43 -43.06 -4.32
CA LYS A 269 14.28 -42.30 -3.40
C LYS A 269 15.02 -41.15 -4.10
N GLU A 270 15.69 -41.42 -5.22
CA GLU A 270 16.42 -40.38 -5.98
C GLU A 270 15.46 -39.33 -6.54
N ALA A 271 14.25 -39.74 -6.97
CA ALA A 271 13.22 -38.79 -7.39
C ALA A 271 12.76 -37.88 -6.24
N ASP A 272 12.66 -38.40 -5.01
CA ASP A 272 12.35 -37.56 -3.83
C ASP A 272 13.46 -36.53 -3.57
N GLU A 273 14.73 -36.93 -3.66
CA GLU A 273 15.88 -36.03 -3.51
C GLU A 273 15.90 -34.94 -4.59
N ASP A 274 15.58 -35.29 -5.85
CA ASP A 274 15.42 -34.32 -6.94
C ASP A 274 14.27 -33.34 -6.68
N ILE A 275 13.12 -33.78 -6.15
CA ILE A 275 12.03 -32.87 -5.79
C ILE A 275 12.44 -31.92 -4.66
N ILE A 276 13.18 -32.40 -3.64
CA ILE A 276 13.72 -31.51 -2.58
C ILE A 276 14.58 -30.44 -3.24
N ARG A 277 15.50 -30.84 -4.12
CA ARG A 277 16.39 -29.92 -4.82
C ARG A 277 15.61 -28.91 -5.67
N ASP A 278 14.59 -29.35 -6.41
CA ASP A 278 13.74 -28.47 -7.23
C ASP A 278 13.01 -27.43 -6.38
N PHE A 279 12.45 -27.83 -5.22
CA PHE A 279 11.88 -26.88 -4.26
C PHE A 279 12.93 -25.90 -3.74
N GLU A 280 14.09 -26.39 -3.31
CA GLU A 280 15.14 -25.55 -2.73
C GLU A 280 15.65 -24.51 -3.75
N GLN A 281 15.87 -24.92 -4.99
CA GLN A 281 16.32 -24.03 -6.07
C GLN A 281 15.20 -23.08 -6.52
N GLY A 282 13.96 -23.55 -6.58
CA GLY A 282 12.79 -22.72 -6.91
C GLY A 282 12.56 -21.59 -5.90
N TYR A 283 12.53 -21.92 -4.61
CA TYR A 283 12.41 -20.91 -3.55
C TYR A 283 13.62 -19.97 -3.49
N GLN A 284 14.84 -20.49 -3.69
CA GLN A 284 16.02 -19.63 -3.82
C GLN A 284 15.87 -18.66 -5.00
N GLY A 285 15.34 -19.14 -6.13
CA GLY A 285 15.01 -18.31 -7.29
C GLY A 285 14.03 -17.20 -6.95
N TRP A 286 12.95 -17.49 -6.22
CA TRP A 286 12.01 -16.48 -5.74
C TRP A 286 12.65 -15.47 -4.78
N GLU A 287 13.44 -15.93 -3.80
CA GLU A 287 14.15 -15.05 -2.88
C GLU A 287 15.10 -14.10 -3.62
N TYR A 288 15.80 -14.56 -4.65
CA TYR A 288 16.60 -13.64 -5.48
C TYR A 288 15.73 -12.70 -6.31
N LYS A 289 14.78 -13.22 -7.09
CA LYS A 289 13.94 -12.42 -7.98
C LYS A 289 13.22 -11.30 -7.21
N PHE A 290 12.59 -11.61 -6.07
CA PHE A 290 11.77 -10.67 -5.31
C PHE A 290 12.58 -9.63 -4.50
N ASN A 291 13.89 -9.80 -4.34
CA ASN A 291 14.76 -8.83 -3.66
C ASN A 291 15.74 -8.10 -4.59
N THR A 292 15.79 -8.45 -5.87
CA THR A 292 16.77 -7.88 -6.81
C THR A 292 16.14 -7.25 -8.05
N VAL A 293 14.93 -7.67 -8.43
CA VAL A 293 14.21 -7.10 -9.57
C VAL A 293 13.29 -5.97 -9.09
N ALA A 294 13.61 -4.74 -9.50
CA ALA A 294 12.76 -3.59 -9.21
C ALA A 294 11.50 -3.60 -10.08
N SER A 295 10.38 -3.18 -9.50
CA SER A 295 9.11 -3.00 -10.20
C SER A 295 9.14 -1.75 -11.09
N SER A 296 8.11 -1.60 -11.93
CA SER A 296 7.87 -0.35 -12.70
C SER A 296 7.71 0.89 -11.81
N ARG A 297 7.36 0.71 -10.53
CA ARG A 297 7.22 1.78 -9.53
C ARG A 297 8.55 2.19 -8.90
N GLY A 298 9.63 1.48 -9.21
CA GLY A 298 10.96 1.78 -8.69
C GLY A 298 11.23 1.26 -7.27
N ASP A 299 10.33 0.43 -6.72
CA ASP A 299 10.49 -0.30 -5.47
C ASP A 299 10.68 -1.81 -5.73
N TYR A 300 11.19 -2.54 -4.74
CA TYR A 300 11.09 -4.00 -4.75
C TYR A 300 9.66 -4.41 -4.42
N PRO A 301 8.99 -5.26 -5.24
CA PRO A 301 7.62 -5.66 -4.99
C PRO A 301 7.45 -6.26 -3.59
N PHE A 302 6.49 -5.75 -2.83
CA PHE A 302 6.14 -6.34 -1.55
C PHE A 302 5.34 -7.63 -1.79
N ILE A 303 6.04 -8.75 -1.76
CA ILE A 303 5.44 -10.08 -1.92
C ILE A 303 5.26 -10.77 -0.56
N THR A 304 4.10 -11.39 -0.36
CA THR A 304 3.80 -12.28 0.77
C THR A 304 3.35 -13.64 0.26
N VAL A 305 3.79 -14.71 0.91
CA VAL A 305 3.33 -16.08 0.67
C VAL A 305 2.76 -16.66 1.96
N THR A 306 1.69 -17.44 1.85
CA THR A 306 1.14 -18.19 2.99
C THR A 306 1.23 -19.68 2.74
N ALA A 307 1.50 -20.48 3.76
CA ALA A 307 1.63 -21.94 3.67
C ALA A 307 1.46 -22.61 5.04
N GLY A 308 1.25 -23.92 5.06
CA GLY A 308 1.27 -24.75 6.27
C GLY A 308 0.11 -25.73 6.38
N LEU A 309 -0.94 -25.57 5.58
CA LEU A 309 -2.15 -26.41 5.70
C LEU A 309 -2.19 -27.59 4.73
N GLY A 310 -1.26 -27.68 3.77
CA GLY A 310 -1.21 -28.80 2.84
C GLY A 310 -0.63 -30.06 3.49
N THR A 311 -1.46 -31.10 3.65
CA THR A 311 -1.08 -32.36 4.31
C THR A 311 -0.49 -33.41 3.36
N GLY A 312 -0.62 -33.21 2.05
CA GLY A 312 -0.03 -34.11 1.06
C GLY A 312 1.51 -34.11 1.13
N LYS A 313 2.12 -35.22 0.69
CA LYS A 313 3.57 -35.44 0.76
C LYS A 313 4.36 -34.23 0.23
N PHE A 314 3.99 -33.75 -0.96
CA PHE A 314 4.70 -32.68 -1.62
C PHE A 314 4.34 -31.29 -1.07
N ALA A 315 3.12 -31.07 -0.58
CA ALA A 315 2.77 -29.84 0.11
C ALA A 315 3.55 -29.67 1.44
N ARG A 316 3.65 -30.75 2.24
CA ARG A 316 4.50 -30.80 3.44
C ARG A 316 5.96 -30.50 3.12
N GLN A 317 6.48 -31.12 2.06
CA GLN A 317 7.85 -30.89 1.58
C GLN A 317 8.06 -29.46 1.06
N ALA A 318 7.07 -28.88 0.36
CA ALA A 318 7.11 -27.49 -0.10
C ALA A 318 7.25 -26.52 1.08
N CYS A 319 6.49 -26.73 2.17
CA CYS A 319 6.58 -25.91 3.37
C CYS A 319 7.96 -26.00 4.03
N ILE A 320 8.43 -27.23 4.30
CA ILE A 320 9.72 -27.45 4.96
C ILE A 320 10.88 -26.88 4.14
N SER A 321 10.89 -27.11 2.81
CA SER A 321 11.91 -26.57 1.91
C SER A 321 11.92 -25.04 1.89
N MET A 322 10.75 -24.39 1.85
CA MET A 322 10.64 -22.92 1.91
C MET A 322 11.27 -22.37 3.20
N LEU A 323 10.92 -22.97 4.34
CA LEU A 323 11.42 -22.56 5.66
C LEU A 323 12.93 -22.79 5.78
N ASN A 324 13.43 -23.92 5.29
CA ASN A 324 14.86 -24.24 5.30
C ASN A 324 15.67 -23.31 4.37
N VAL A 325 15.14 -22.96 3.19
CA VAL A 325 15.78 -21.99 2.30
C VAL A 325 15.89 -20.63 2.98
N ARG A 326 14.80 -20.11 3.55
CA ARG A 326 14.82 -18.84 4.31
C ARG A 326 15.82 -18.88 5.46
N LYS A 327 15.77 -19.94 6.28
CA LYS A 327 16.66 -20.17 7.43
C LYS A 327 18.14 -20.19 7.05
N ARG A 328 18.49 -20.72 5.86
CA ARG A 328 19.88 -20.76 5.35
C ARG A 328 20.36 -19.39 4.87
N GLY A 329 19.45 -18.49 4.50
CA GLY A 329 19.76 -17.18 3.94
C GLY A 329 20.42 -17.24 2.56
N GLN A 330 20.64 -16.07 1.98
CA GLN A 330 21.26 -15.89 0.67
C GLN A 330 22.54 -15.05 0.76
N GLY A 331 23.40 -15.18 -0.24
CA GLY A 331 24.71 -14.52 -0.29
C GLY A 331 25.86 -15.51 -0.41
N LYS A 332 27.09 -15.00 -0.23
CA LYS A 332 28.30 -15.81 -0.34
C LYS A 332 28.35 -16.86 0.80
N PRO A 333 28.97 -18.03 0.60
CA PRO A 333 29.07 -19.07 1.63
C PRO A 333 29.54 -18.58 3.00
N GLU A 334 30.49 -17.64 3.01
CA GLU A 334 31.09 -17.03 4.20
C GLU A 334 30.27 -15.87 4.79
N CYS A 335 29.26 -15.37 4.08
CA CYS A 335 28.47 -14.19 4.46
C CYS A 335 27.04 -14.30 3.91
N LYS A 336 26.27 -15.24 4.48
CA LYS A 336 24.84 -15.39 4.19
C LYS A 336 24.00 -14.53 5.13
N LYS A 337 22.89 -14.01 4.60
CA LYS A 337 21.94 -13.19 5.36
C LYS A 337 20.50 -13.58 5.01
N PRO A 338 19.55 -13.43 5.94
CA PRO A 338 18.14 -13.53 5.63
C PRO A 338 17.74 -12.49 4.58
N VAL A 339 16.79 -12.85 3.72
CA VAL A 339 16.19 -11.92 2.76
C VAL A 339 14.89 -11.32 3.31
N LEU A 340 14.48 -10.17 2.76
CA LEU A 340 13.28 -9.45 3.21
C LEU A 340 12.01 -10.05 2.61
N PHE A 341 12.04 -10.38 1.32
CA PHE A 341 10.90 -10.94 0.58
C PHE A 341 11.18 -12.35 0.03
N PRO A 342 10.14 -13.17 -0.23
CA PRO A 342 8.76 -12.91 0.16
C PRO A 342 8.62 -12.92 1.70
N LYS A 343 7.67 -12.14 2.22
CA LYS A 343 7.19 -12.33 3.59
C LYS A 343 6.55 -13.71 3.68
N ILE A 344 6.85 -14.47 4.72
CA ILE A 344 6.28 -15.81 4.92
C ILE A 344 5.28 -15.75 6.08
N VAL A 345 4.06 -16.22 5.85
CA VAL A 345 3.04 -16.37 6.89
C VAL A 345 2.69 -17.85 7.03
N PHE A 346 2.98 -18.40 8.20
CA PHE A 346 2.64 -19.78 8.56
C PHE A 346 1.19 -19.86 9.02
N LEU A 347 0.40 -20.72 8.40
CA LEU A 347 -0.98 -20.99 8.74
C LEU A 347 -1.04 -22.11 9.79
N TYR A 348 -1.24 -21.75 11.06
CA TYR A 348 -1.22 -22.71 12.17
C TYR A 348 -2.62 -23.24 12.48
N ASP A 349 -2.80 -24.55 12.32
CA ASP A 349 -3.92 -25.30 12.88
C ASP A 349 -3.43 -26.32 13.92
N GLU A 350 -3.85 -26.21 15.18
CA GLU A 350 -3.53 -27.12 16.29
C GLU A 350 -3.85 -28.57 15.95
N GLU A 351 -4.90 -28.84 15.16
CA GLU A 351 -5.25 -30.23 14.81
C GLU A 351 -4.25 -30.85 13.83
N LEU A 352 -3.47 -30.03 13.13
CA LEU A 352 -2.41 -30.48 12.22
C LEU A 352 -1.02 -30.34 12.85
N HIS A 353 -0.76 -29.25 13.55
CA HIS A 353 0.56 -28.78 13.97
C HIS A 353 0.83 -28.90 15.47
N GLY A 354 -0.19 -29.22 16.25
CA GLY A 354 -0.07 -29.38 17.70
C GLY A 354 0.85 -30.55 18.09
N PRO A 355 1.21 -30.65 19.38
CA PRO A 355 2.03 -31.76 19.88
C PRO A 355 1.53 -33.15 19.47
N GLY A 356 2.38 -33.94 18.83
CA GLY A 356 2.09 -35.29 18.35
C GLY A 356 1.18 -35.37 17.13
N LYS A 357 0.86 -34.25 16.48
CA LYS A 357 0.02 -34.20 15.27
C LYS A 357 0.86 -34.40 14.01
N GLU A 358 0.19 -34.74 12.92
CA GLU A 358 0.80 -35.18 11.66
C GLU A 358 1.84 -34.19 11.07
N MET A 359 1.59 -32.89 11.24
CA MET A 359 2.36 -31.78 10.68
C MET A 359 3.17 -31.02 11.74
N GLU A 360 3.38 -31.60 12.93
CA GLU A 360 4.19 -30.96 13.98
C GLU A 360 5.64 -30.71 13.51
N ASP A 361 6.18 -31.53 12.62
CA ASP A 361 7.51 -31.32 12.04
C ASP A 361 7.57 -30.04 11.18
N VAL A 362 6.51 -29.70 10.46
CA VAL A 362 6.41 -28.45 9.69
C VAL A 362 6.37 -27.26 10.63
N PHE A 363 5.64 -27.36 11.73
CA PHE A 363 5.65 -26.36 12.80
C PHE A 363 7.06 -26.20 13.41
N ASN A 364 7.74 -27.31 13.73
CA ASN A 364 9.10 -27.27 14.26
C ASN A 364 10.09 -26.61 13.28
N ALA A 365 9.99 -26.91 11.98
CA ALA A 365 10.77 -26.23 10.95
C ALA A 365 10.48 -24.72 10.90
N GLY A 366 9.22 -24.32 11.11
CA GLY A 366 8.80 -22.92 11.19
C GLY A 366 9.41 -22.20 12.39
N VAL A 367 9.43 -22.86 13.56
CA VAL A 367 10.07 -22.31 14.77
C VAL A 367 11.57 -22.14 14.56
N GLU A 368 12.25 -23.14 13.99
CA GLU A 368 13.68 -23.05 13.70
C GLU A 368 14.03 -21.96 12.68
N CYS A 369 13.13 -21.68 11.75
CA CYS A 369 13.25 -20.57 10.81
C CYS A 369 13.07 -19.22 11.51
N SER A 370 12.02 -19.10 12.35
CA SER A 370 11.71 -17.88 13.11
C SER A 370 12.86 -17.48 14.03
N ALA A 371 13.45 -18.46 14.71
CA ALA A 371 14.60 -18.27 15.61
C ALA A 371 15.85 -17.71 14.90
N LYS A 372 15.97 -17.85 13.58
CA LYS A 372 17.10 -17.32 12.81
C LYS A 372 16.79 -16.09 11.97
N THR A 373 15.54 -15.91 11.57
CA THR A 373 15.18 -14.98 10.49
C THR A 373 13.96 -14.11 10.78
N MET A 374 13.39 -14.19 12.00
CA MET A 374 12.11 -13.59 12.42
C MET A 374 10.86 -14.12 11.70
N TYR A 375 10.97 -14.48 10.42
CA TYR A 375 9.93 -15.18 9.68
C TYR A 375 9.98 -16.69 9.92
N PRO A 376 8.85 -17.41 9.77
CA PRO A 376 7.53 -16.91 9.38
C PRO A 376 6.84 -16.07 10.46
N ASP A 377 5.94 -15.18 10.03
CA ASP A 377 4.89 -14.68 10.91
C ASP A 377 3.81 -15.77 11.07
N TRP A 378 3.15 -15.85 12.22
CA TRP A 378 2.26 -16.96 12.58
C TRP A 378 0.81 -16.51 12.57
N LEU A 379 -0.05 -17.18 11.80
CA LEU A 379 -1.47 -16.87 11.71
C LEU A 379 -2.32 -18.05 12.23
N SER A 380 -3.09 -17.79 13.27
CA SER A 380 -3.92 -18.80 13.91
C SER A 380 -5.19 -19.13 13.11
N MET A 381 -5.34 -20.41 12.76
CA MET A 381 -6.56 -21.01 12.27
C MET A 381 -7.42 -21.65 13.38
N THR A 382 -6.84 -21.85 14.58
CA THR A 382 -7.48 -22.59 15.68
C THR A 382 -7.99 -21.72 16.82
N GLY A 383 -7.45 -20.54 17.04
CA GLY A 383 -7.78 -19.74 18.22
C GLY A 383 -9.17 -19.11 18.20
N LYS A 384 -9.31 -18.01 18.94
CA LYS A 384 -10.53 -17.19 18.95
C LYS A 384 -10.48 -16.10 17.86
N GLY A 385 -11.58 -15.39 17.67
CA GLY A 385 -11.63 -14.23 16.78
C GLY A 385 -11.86 -14.53 15.30
N TYR A 386 -11.89 -13.45 14.53
CA TYR A 386 -12.48 -13.39 13.19
C TYR A 386 -11.92 -14.39 12.15
N VAL A 387 -10.60 -14.53 12.07
CA VAL A 387 -9.96 -15.41 11.06
C VAL A 387 -10.21 -16.89 11.41
N ALA A 388 -9.94 -17.27 12.65
CA ALA A 388 -10.12 -18.64 13.11
C ALA A 388 -11.59 -19.08 13.08
N SER A 389 -12.55 -18.19 13.39
CA SER A 389 -13.98 -18.53 13.31
C SER A 389 -14.42 -18.87 11.88
N ILE A 390 -13.96 -18.10 10.88
CA ILE A 390 -14.25 -18.37 9.48
C ILE A 390 -13.61 -19.68 9.02
N TYR A 391 -12.35 -19.92 9.41
CA TYR A 391 -11.68 -21.18 9.07
C TYR A 391 -12.38 -22.39 9.69
N LYS A 392 -12.77 -22.33 10.96
CA LYS A 392 -13.49 -23.43 11.63
C LYS A 392 -14.83 -23.73 10.96
N GLN A 393 -15.56 -22.69 10.58
CA GLN A 393 -16.90 -22.83 9.98
C GLN A 393 -16.85 -23.30 8.53
N TYR A 394 -15.98 -22.70 7.70
CA TYR A 394 -16.01 -22.87 6.24
C TYR A 394 -14.79 -23.60 5.67
N LYS A 395 -13.76 -23.85 6.49
CA LYS A 395 -12.44 -24.31 6.05
C LYS A 395 -11.84 -23.43 4.94
N LYS A 396 -12.16 -22.13 4.99
CA LYS A 396 -11.61 -21.09 4.12
C LYS A 396 -10.61 -20.22 4.88
N VAL A 397 -9.45 -19.99 4.28
CA VAL A 397 -8.37 -19.20 4.89
C VAL A 397 -8.52 -17.73 4.51
N ILE A 398 -8.37 -16.84 5.48
CA ILE A 398 -8.23 -15.40 5.24
C ILE A 398 -6.75 -15.05 5.36
N SER A 399 -6.01 -15.21 4.26
CA SER A 399 -4.61 -14.78 4.21
C SER A 399 -4.52 -13.25 4.31
N PRO A 400 -3.48 -12.69 4.96
CA PRO A 400 -3.28 -11.25 4.98
C PRO A 400 -2.81 -10.76 3.61
N MET A 401 -3.46 -9.74 3.05
CA MET A 401 -2.98 -9.04 1.87
C MET A 401 -1.79 -8.14 2.25
N GLY A 402 -0.63 -8.40 1.65
CA GLY A 402 0.61 -7.70 1.95
C GLY A 402 1.03 -7.88 3.42
N CYS A 403 1.17 -6.78 4.15
CA CYS A 403 1.53 -6.82 5.57
C CYS A 403 0.56 -7.65 6.41
N ARG A 404 -0.71 -7.20 6.44
CA ARG A 404 -1.66 -7.50 7.51
C ARG A 404 -3.11 -7.12 7.24
N ALA A 405 -3.48 -6.77 6.01
CA ALA A 405 -4.86 -6.42 5.70
C ALA A 405 -5.69 -7.71 5.52
N PHE A 406 -6.81 -7.84 6.22
CA PHE A 406 -7.70 -8.99 6.10
C PHE A 406 -9.00 -8.58 5.42
N LEU A 407 -9.49 -9.44 4.53
CA LEU A 407 -10.74 -9.21 3.82
C LEU A 407 -11.92 -9.61 4.70
N SER A 408 -12.98 -8.80 4.69
CA SER A 408 -14.29 -9.21 5.20
C SER A 408 -14.89 -10.30 4.30
N PRO A 409 -15.85 -11.13 4.78
CA PRO A 409 -16.43 -12.18 3.94
C PRO A 409 -17.17 -11.58 2.74
N TRP A 410 -17.09 -12.28 1.61
CA TRP A 410 -17.92 -12.07 0.44
C TRP A 410 -18.38 -13.45 -0.02
N TYR A 411 -19.68 -13.71 0.02
CA TYR A 411 -20.26 -15.01 -0.25
C TYR A 411 -20.52 -15.19 -1.73
N GLU A 412 -20.30 -16.40 -2.22
CA GLU A 412 -20.40 -16.76 -3.64
C GLU A 412 -21.75 -16.38 -4.24
N ARG A 413 -22.85 -16.69 -3.53
CA ARG A 413 -24.21 -16.42 -4.01
C ARG A 413 -24.79 -15.13 -3.44
N GLY A 414 -24.65 -14.91 -2.13
CA GLY A 414 -25.29 -13.79 -1.44
C GLY A 414 -24.49 -12.48 -1.42
N GLY A 415 -23.22 -12.49 -1.83
CA GLY A 415 -22.37 -11.30 -1.86
C GLY A 415 -21.99 -10.83 -0.45
N MET A 416 -22.55 -9.71 0.02
CA MET A 416 -22.17 -9.14 1.32
C MET A 416 -22.62 -9.99 2.52
N ASN A 417 -23.74 -10.70 2.37
CA ASN A 417 -24.33 -11.60 3.36
C ASN A 417 -24.50 -12.99 2.73
N PRO A 418 -24.51 -14.08 3.51
CA PRO A 418 -24.77 -15.40 2.94
C PRO A 418 -26.19 -15.49 2.40
N ALA A 419 -26.39 -16.14 1.26
CA ALA A 419 -27.73 -16.41 0.72
C ALA A 419 -28.51 -17.42 1.57
N ASP A 420 -27.80 -18.39 2.16
CA ASP A 420 -28.29 -19.42 3.07
C ASP A 420 -27.12 -20.00 3.88
N GLU A 421 -27.38 -20.94 4.78
CA GLU A 421 -26.38 -21.58 5.65
C GLU A 421 -25.27 -22.35 4.90
N ASN A 422 -25.51 -22.73 3.64
CA ASN A 422 -24.56 -23.47 2.82
C ASN A 422 -23.69 -22.56 1.94
N ASP A 423 -24.02 -21.27 1.85
CA ASP A 423 -23.24 -20.30 1.07
C ASP A 423 -21.83 -20.11 1.65
N GLN A 424 -20.84 -20.04 0.77
CA GLN A 424 -19.42 -20.08 1.15
C GLN A 424 -18.75 -18.74 0.90
N PRO A 425 -17.91 -18.26 1.84
CA PRO A 425 -17.14 -17.04 1.63
C PRO A 425 -15.95 -17.28 0.68
N ILE A 426 -15.67 -16.27 -0.14
CA ILE A 426 -14.56 -16.20 -1.08
C ILE A 426 -13.62 -15.07 -0.64
N PHE A 427 -12.32 -15.38 -0.61
CA PHE A 427 -11.25 -14.45 -0.24
C PHE A 427 -10.17 -14.37 -1.32
N VAL A 428 -9.71 -15.51 -1.83
CA VAL A 428 -8.76 -15.57 -2.95
C VAL A 428 -9.39 -14.93 -4.19
N GLY A 429 -8.59 -14.16 -4.93
CA GLY A 429 -9.02 -13.36 -6.06
C GLY A 429 -9.63 -12.00 -5.69
N ARG A 430 -9.61 -11.58 -4.42
CA ARG A 430 -10.14 -10.26 -4.00
C ARG A 430 -9.02 -9.31 -3.57
N PHE A 431 -9.37 -8.02 -3.53
CA PHE A 431 -8.42 -6.93 -3.31
C PHE A 431 -8.98 -5.77 -2.49
N ASN A 432 -8.09 -4.87 -2.08
CA ASN A 432 -8.36 -3.62 -1.39
C ASN A 432 -8.06 -2.43 -2.30
N ILE A 433 -8.85 -1.36 -2.22
CA ILE A 433 -8.70 -0.16 -3.07
C ILE A 433 -7.96 0.99 -2.39
N GLY A 434 -7.50 0.80 -1.16
CA GLY A 434 -6.65 1.74 -0.43
C GLY A 434 -7.16 2.07 0.97
N ALA A 435 -6.27 2.69 1.75
CA ALA A 435 -6.54 3.09 3.13
C ALA A 435 -6.52 4.62 3.29
N VAL A 436 -7.30 5.13 4.24
CA VAL A 436 -7.21 6.52 4.73
C VAL A 436 -7.25 6.46 6.25
N SER A 437 -6.25 7.03 6.93
CA SER A 437 -6.10 6.91 8.38
C SER A 437 -6.55 8.14 9.13
N LEU A 438 -7.14 7.93 10.30
CA LEU A 438 -7.49 8.97 11.27
C LEU A 438 -6.31 9.23 12.22
N HIS A 439 -6.07 10.51 12.52
CA HIS A 439 -5.22 10.95 13.63
C HIS A 439 -6.11 11.22 14.85
N LEU A 440 -6.45 10.18 15.60
CA LEU A 440 -7.40 10.27 16.71
C LEU A 440 -6.95 11.27 17.81
N PRO A 441 -5.66 11.33 18.22
CA PRO A 441 -5.20 12.37 19.15
C PRO A 441 -5.45 13.79 18.63
N MET A 442 -5.19 14.06 17.35
CA MET A 442 -5.42 15.39 16.74
C MET A 442 -6.91 15.77 16.76
N ILE A 443 -7.80 14.83 16.44
CA ILE A 443 -9.25 15.01 16.42
C ILE A 443 -9.77 15.25 17.85
N TYR A 444 -9.28 14.47 18.83
CA TYR A 444 -9.66 14.63 20.22
C TYR A 444 -9.20 15.97 20.81
N ALA A 445 -7.96 16.39 20.51
CA ALA A 445 -7.44 17.70 20.88
C ALA A 445 -8.28 18.85 20.29
N LYS A 446 -8.73 18.71 19.03
CA LYS A 446 -9.62 19.68 18.38
C LYS A 446 -10.94 19.80 19.12
N ALA A 447 -11.59 18.67 19.43
CA ALA A 447 -12.86 18.67 20.15
C ALA A 447 -12.74 19.37 21.51
N LYS A 448 -11.68 19.07 22.28
CA LYS A 448 -11.38 19.76 23.55
C LYS A 448 -11.19 21.27 23.36
N HIS A 449 -10.35 21.68 22.41
CA HIS A 449 -10.05 23.10 22.16
C HIS A 449 -11.29 23.88 21.70
N GLU A 450 -12.19 23.25 20.93
CA GLU A 450 -13.42 23.86 20.44
C GLU A 450 -14.60 23.71 21.40
N SER A 451 -14.41 23.05 22.55
CA SER A 451 -15.48 22.73 23.51
C SER A 451 -16.69 22.03 22.86
N ARG A 452 -16.41 21.11 21.92
CA ARG A 452 -17.40 20.30 21.21
C ARG A 452 -17.36 18.86 21.66
N ASP A 453 -18.45 18.13 21.39
CA ASP A 453 -18.47 16.69 21.59
C ASP A 453 -17.44 16.00 20.68
N PHE A 454 -16.70 15.03 21.24
CA PHE A 454 -15.65 14.36 20.49
C PHE A 454 -16.19 13.52 19.34
N TYR A 455 -17.30 12.82 19.55
CA TYR A 455 -17.89 11.94 18.56
C TYR A 455 -18.51 12.74 17.40
N GLU A 456 -19.07 13.91 17.67
CA GLU A 456 -19.52 14.84 16.62
C GLU A 456 -18.34 15.27 15.69
N VAL A 457 -17.19 15.60 16.28
CA VAL A 457 -16.00 16.00 15.50
C VAL A 457 -15.39 14.79 14.76
N LEU A 458 -15.40 13.61 15.38
CA LEU A 458 -14.95 12.36 14.76
C LEU A 458 -15.83 11.97 13.57
N ASP A 459 -17.15 12.07 13.70
CA ASP A 459 -18.12 11.77 12.63
C ASP A 459 -17.88 12.61 11.38
N TYR A 460 -17.52 13.88 11.54
CA TYR A 460 -17.15 14.74 10.41
C TYR A 460 -15.98 14.15 9.59
N TYR A 461 -14.91 13.69 10.26
CA TYR A 461 -13.75 13.12 9.56
C TYR A 461 -14.02 11.71 9.04
N LEU A 462 -14.85 10.92 9.73
CA LEU A 462 -15.32 9.63 9.23
C LEU A 462 -16.10 9.79 7.91
N GLU A 463 -16.99 10.79 7.85
CA GLU A 463 -17.78 11.08 6.64
C GLU A 463 -16.89 11.58 5.49
N LEU A 464 -15.87 12.41 5.77
CA LEU A 464 -14.87 12.79 4.75
C LEU A 464 -14.17 11.58 4.15
N ILE A 465 -13.73 10.62 4.99
CA ILE A 465 -13.09 9.39 4.52
C ILE A 465 -14.07 8.56 3.69
N ARG A 466 -15.32 8.42 4.14
CA ARG A 466 -16.38 7.70 3.42
C ARG A 466 -16.59 8.27 2.01
N GLN A 467 -16.76 9.58 1.89
CA GLN A 467 -16.97 10.24 0.59
C GLN A 467 -15.76 10.09 -0.35
N LEU A 468 -14.54 10.13 0.20
CA LEU A 468 -13.33 9.86 -0.58
C LEU A 468 -13.30 8.40 -1.10
N HIS A 469 -13.67 7.43 -0.26
CA HIS A 469 -13.72 6.02 -0.67
C HIS A 469 -14.80 5.76 -1.72
N ILE A 470 -16.01 6.32 -1.57
CA ILE A 470 -17.08 6.23 -2.58
C ILE A 470 -16.60 6.74 -3.94
N ARG A 471 -15.93 7.90 -3.95
CA ARG A 471 -15.34 8.45 -5.19
C ARG A 471 -14.23 7.56 -5.73
N THR A 472 -13.43 6.93 -4.87
CA THR A 472 -12.40 5.96 -5.29
C THR A 472 -13.01 4.74 -5.97
N TYR A 473 -14.06 4.14 -5.41
CA TYR A 473 -14.81 3.05 -6.05
C TYR A 473 -15.36 3.46 -7.42
N ALA A 474 -15.99 4.63 -7.51
CA ALA A 474 -16.56 5.12 -8.77
C ALA A 474 -15.48 5.33 -9.84
N TYR A 475 -14.36 5.96 -9.47
CA TYR A 475 -13.27 6.25 -10.40
C TYR A 475 -12.56 5.00 -10.88
N LEU A 476 -12.17 4.10 -9.98
CA LEU A 476 -11.53 2.83 -10.36
C LEU A 476 -12.47 2.00 -11.23
N GLY A 477 -13.79 2.05 -10.98
CA GLY A 477 -14.77 1.32 -11.78
C GLY A 477 -14.78 1.71 -13.25
N GLU A 478 -14.33 2.91 -13.60
CA GLU A 478 -14.25 3.40 -14.98
C GLU A 478 -12.96 3.00 -15.70
N MET A 479 -11.99 2.42 -14.99
CA MET A 479 -10.77 1.90 -15.59
C MET A 479 -11.02 0.67 -16.44
N ARG A 480 -10.21 0.49 -17.47
CA ARG A 480 -10.28 -0.67 -18.36
C ARG A 480 -9.53 -1.87 -17.81
N ALA A 481 -10.02 -3.07 -18.09
CA ALA A 481 -9.39 -4.33 -17.71
C ALA A 481 -7.97 -4.49 -18.30
N SER A 482 -7.68 -3.84 -19.44
CA SER A 482 -6.33 -3.80 -20.03
C SER A 482 -5.24 -3.22 -19.13
N THR A 483 -5.59 -2.55 -18.03
CA THR A 483 -4.64 -1.99 -17.06
C THR A 483 -3.98 -3.06 -16.19
N ASN A 484 -4.60 -4.23 -16.02
CA ASN A 484 -4.00 -5.39 -15.38
C ASN A 484 -4.63 -6.68 -15.90
N PRO A 485 -4.26 -7.15 -17.12
CA PRO A 485 -4.91 -8.28 -17.76
C PRO A 485 -4.83 -9.58 -16.95
N LEU A 486 -3.71 -9.86 -16.28
CA LEU A 486 -3.57 -11.05 -15.43
C LEU A 486 -4.64 -11.10 -14.34
N ALA A 487 -4.93 -9.94 -13.73
CA ALA A 487 -5.92 -9.83 -12.68
C ALA A 487 -7.37 -9.82 -13.22
N TYR A 488 -7.62 -9.03 -14.27
CA TYR A 488 -8.96 -8.67 -14.70
C TYR A 488 -9.48 -9.50 -15.88
N CYS A 489 -8.62 -10.24 -16.58
CA CYS A 489 -8.94 -11.03 -17.77
C CYS A 489 -8.57 -12.52 -17.62
N GLU A 490 -7.41 -12.83 -17.04
CA GLU A 490 -6.89 -14.20 -16.93
C GLU A 490 -7.33 -14.93 -15.64
N GLY A 491 -8.28 -14.38 -14.88
CA GLY A 491 -8.83 -15.03 -13.69
C GLY A 491 -8.00 -14.87 -12.42
N GLY A 492 -7.03 -13.94 -12.39
CA GLY A 492 -6.28 -13.62 -11.18
C GLY A 492 -7.14 -13.03 -10.06
N PHE A 493 -8.24 -12.35 -10.42
CA PHE A 493 -9.29 -11.90 -9.48
C PHE A 493 -10.65 -12.56 -9.73
N LEU A 494 -11.48 -12.54 -8.69
CA LEU A 494 -12.84 -13.06 -8.69
C LEU A 494 -13.68 -12.33 -9.75
N GLY A 495 -14.17 -13.09 -10.73
CA GLY A 495 -14.90 -12.55 -11.88
C GLY A 495 -14.00 -11.88 -12.94
N GLY A 496 -12.68 -11.97 -12.80
CA GLY A 496 -11.67 -11.37 -13.67
C GLY A 496 -11.50 -12.12 -15.00
N HIS A 497 -12.60 -12.28 -15.74
CA HIS A 497 -12.64 -12.81 -17.11
C HIS A 497 -13.20 -11.77 -18.10
N LEU A 498 -12.87 -10.50 -17.85
CA LEU A 498 -13.32 -9.38 -18.65
C LEU A 498 -12.54 -9.30 -19.96
N GLN A 499 -13.12 -8.68 -20.99
CA GLN A 499 -12.37 -8.30 -22.18
C GLN A 499 -11.49 -7.08 -21.88
N LEU A 500 -10.36 -6.94 -22.58
CA LEU A 500 -9.41 -5.83 -22.37
C LEU A 500 -10.07 -4.44 -22.40
N THR A 501 -11.13 -4.25 -23.18
CA THR A 501 -11.87 -2.99 -23.31
C THR A 501 -12.92 -2.74 -22.24
N ASP A 502 -13.28 -3.77 -21.48
CA ASP A 502 -14.34 -3.69 -20.47
C ASP A 502 -13.88 -2.87 -19.26
N LYS A 503 -14.86 -2.31 -18.56
CA LYS A 503 -14.66 -1.58 -17.31
C LYS A 503 -14.55 -2.55 -16.13
N ILE A 504 -13.69 -2.27 -15.16
CA ILE A 504 -13.47 -3.15 -14.00
C ILE A 504 -14.54 -3.01 -12.90
N LYS A 505 -15.51 -2.10 -13.05
CA LYS A 505 -16.61 -1.88 -12.10
C LYS A 505 -17.27 -3.16 -11.56
N PRO A 506 -17.53 -4.22 -12.35
CA PRO A 506 -18.12 -5.46 -11.83
C PRO A 506 -17.28 -6.12 -10.72
N LEU A 507 -15.95 -6.02 -10.80
CA LEU A 507 -15.02 -6.65 -9.86
C LEU A 507 -14.98 -5.92 -8.51
N LEU A 508 -15.31 -4.63 -8.51
CA LEU A 508 -15.22 -3.78 -7.31
C LEU A 508 -16.26 -4.10 -6.24
N LYS A 509 -17.34 -4.81 -6.56
CA LYS A 509 -18.37 -5.21 -5.57
C LYS A 509 -17.77 -6.02 -4.41
N ALA A 510 -16.78 -6.86 -4.72
CA ALA A 510 -16.10 -7.69 -3.73
C ALA A 510 -14.84 -7.02 -3.15
N ALA A 511 -14.46 -5.84 -3.63
CA ALA A 511 -13.27 -5.13 -3.17
C ALA A 511 -13.53 -4.37 -1.86
N THR A 512 -12.50 -4.21 -1.04
CA THR A 512 -12.59 -3.54 0.27
C THR A 512 -11.92 -2.16 0.27
N ALA A 513 -12.40 -1.23 1.08
CA ALA A 513 -11.70 0.02 1.37
C ALA A 513 -11.48 0.19 2.89
N SER A 514 -10.35 0.78 3.28
CA SER A 514 -9.90 0.74 4.67
C SER A 514 -9.99 2.08 5.38
N PHE A 515 -10.58 2.06 6.58
CA PHE A 515 -10.50 3.12 7.57
C PHE A 515 -9.34 2.81 8.52
N GLY A 516 -8.27 3.58 8.40
CA GLY A 516 -7.03 3.37 9.12
C GLY A 516 -7.02 3.98 10.52
N ILE A 517 -6.44 3.27 11.48
CA ILE A 517 -6.33 3.70 12.88
C ILE A 517 -4.85 3.73 13.30
N THR A 518 -4.48 4.79 14.01
CA THR A 518 -3.15 5.03 14.55
C THR A 518 -3.24 5.64 15.95
N ALA A 519 -2.16 5.52 16.74
CA ALA A 519 -1.95 6.29 17.95
C ALA A 519 -3.01 6.13 19.07
N LEU A 520 -3.52 4.91 19.28
CA LEU A 520 -4.49 4.68 20.38
C LEU A 520 -3.86 4.88 21.76
N ASN A 521 -2.56 4.62 21.90
CA ASN A 521 -1.83 4.91 23.13
C ASN A 521 -1.80 6.41 23.43
N GLU A 522 -1.44 7.22 22.44
CA GLU A 522 -1.37 8.68 22.62
C GLU A 522 -2.78 9.29 22.78
N LEU A 523 -3.82 8.68 22.19
CA LEU A 523 -5.21 9.09 22.42
C LEU A 523 -5.60 8.89 23.89
N GLN A 524 -5.26 7.73 24.45
CA GLN A 524 -5.54 7.41 25.85
C GLN A 524 -4.77 8.32 26.81
N GLN A 525 -3.48 8.54 26.53
CA GLN A 525 -2.64 9.48 27.28
C GLN A 525 -3.23 10.90 27.26
N LEU A 526 -3.70 11.38 26.11
CA LEU A 526 -4.34 12.69 26.00
C LEU A 526 -5.71 12.77 26.71
N HIS A 527 -6.38 11.63 26.90
CA HIS A 527 -7.66 11.54 27.59
C HIS A 527 -7.49 11.67 29.11
N ASN A 528 -6.65 10.82 29.71
CA ASN A 528 -6.54 10.71 31.17
C ASN A 528 -5.11 10.55 31.73
N GLY A 529 -4.07 10.75 30.90
CA GLY A 529 -2.67 10.67 31.32
C GLY A 529 -2.18 9.25 31.63
N LYS A 530 -2.85 8.23 31.09
CA LYS A 530 -2.49 6.82 31.25
C LYS A 530 -2.16 6.17 29.92
N SER A 531 -1.19 5.26 29.91
CA SER A 531 -0.87 4.46 28.73
C SER A 531 -1.86 3.31 28.55
N LEU A 532 -1.83 2.62 27.40
CA LEU A 532 -2.65 1.41 27.20
C LEU A 532 -2.33 0.30 28.21
N VAL A 533 -1.13 0.26 28.78
CA VAL A 533 -0.79 -0.73 29.81
C VAL A 533 -1.58 -0.45 31.09
N GLU A 534 -1.77 0.82 31.44
CA GLU A 534 -2.41 1.27 32.67
C GLU A 534 -3.95 1.33 32.55
N ASP A 535 -4.47 1.82 31.43
CA ASP A 535 -5.90 1.91 31.12
C ASP A 535 -6.12 1.94 29.60
N GLY A 536 -7.15 1.29 29.09
CA GLY A 536 -7.49 1.36 27.65
C GLY A 536 -8.97 1.47 27.37
N LYS A 537 -9.79 1.76 28.39
CA LYS A 537 -11.26 1.75 28.26
C LYS A 537 -11.74 2.77 27.24
N PHE A 538 -11.19 3.99 27.28
CA PHE A 538 -11.58 5.04 26.33
C PHE A 538 -11.15 4.67 24.90
N ALA A 539 -9.93 4.15 24.71
CA ALA A 539 -9.50 3.67 23.40
C ALA A 539 -10.41 2.55 22.84
N VAL A 540 -10.88 1.62 23.70
CA VAL A 540 -11.84 0.57 23.31
C VAL A 540 -13.18 1.18 22.91
N GLU A 541 -13.73 2.07 23.73
CA GLU A 541 -15.01 2.77 23.46
C GLU A 541 -14.98 3.51 22.12
N VAL A 542 -13.89 4.23 21.83
CA VAL A 542 -13.71 4.94 20.56
C VAL A 542 -13.66 3.96 19.38
N MET A 543 -12.99 2.83 19.54
CA MET A 543 -12.90 1.81 18.50
C MET A 543 -14.24 1.10 18.26
N GLU A 544 -15.00 0.82 19.31
CA GLU A 544 -16.37 0.28 19.20
C GLU A 544 -17.28 1.26 18.46
N TYR A 545 -17.19 2.55 18.77
CA TYR A 545 -17.93 3.60 18.08
C TYR A 545 -17.57 3.65 16.58
N ILE A 546 -16.28 3.67 16.24
CA ILE A 546 -15.83 3.69 14.84
C ILE A 546 -16.30 2.44 14.09
N ASN A 547 -16.23 1.26 14.70
CA ASN A 547 -16.73 0.02 14.09
C ASN A 547 -18.22 0.11 13.80
N LYS A 548 -19.03 0.63 14.74
CA LYS A 548 -20.46 0.84 14.54
C LYS A 548 -20.71 1.77 13.34
N LYS A 549 -20.06 2.94 13.29
CA LYS A 549 -20.22 3.91 12.19
C LYS A 549 -19.82 3.33 10.83
N VAL A 550 -18.71 2.60 10.76
CA VAL A 550 -18.24 2.00 9.50
C VAL A 550 -19.15 0.85 9.05
N THR A 551 -19.76 0.11 9.96
CA THR A 551 -20.81 -0.87 9.64
C THR A 551 -22.05 -0.17 9.08
N GLU A 552 -22.50 0.93 9.69
CA GLU A 552 -23.62 1.74 9.16
C GLU A 552 -23.32 2.23 7.73
N PHE A 553 -22.09 2.69 7.46
CA PHE A 553 -21.67 3.11 6.12
C PHE A 553 -21.67 1.95 5.13
N LYS A 554 -21.18 0.78 5.54
CA LYS A 554 -21.14 -0.43 4.71
C LYS A 554 -22.54 -0.84 4.25
N GLU A 555 -23.50 -0.83 5.18
CA GLU A 555 -24.91 -1.14 4.89
C GLU A 555 -25.56 -0.09 3.99
N ALA A 556 -25.32 1.20 4.26
CA ALA A 556 -25.91 2.30 3.50
C ALA A 556 -25.38 2.40 2.06
N ASP A 557 -24.08 2.17 1.86
CA ASP A 557 -23.41 2.37 0.57
C ASP A 557 -23.37 1.11 -0.28
N GLY A 558 -23.56 -0.08 0.33
CA GLY A 558 -23.35 -1.37 -0.32
C GLY A 558 -21.89 -1.65 -0.70
N ASN A 559 -20.94 -0.92 -0.09
CA ASN A 559 -19.50 -1.08 -0.29
C ASN A 559 -18.87 -1.75 0.93
N LEU A 560 -17.87 -2.62 0.71
CA LEU A 560 -17.17 -3.26 1.82
C LEU A 560 -16.14 -2.31 2.45
N TYR A 561 -16.39 -1.91 3.69
CA TYR A 561 -15.43 -1.16 4.50
C TYR A 561 -14.82 -2.02 5.60
N ALA A 562 -13.57 -1.72 5.94
CA ALA A 562 -12.85 -2.46 6.97
C ALA A 562 -12.00 -1.54 7.86
N ILE A 563 -11.93 -1.83 9.15
CA ILE A 563 -11.08 -1.11 10.10
C ILE A 563 -9.67 -1.69 10.08
N TYR A 564 -8.69 -0.85 9.77
CA TYR A 564 -7.31 -1.24 9.53
C TYR A 564 -6.38 -0.60 10.56
N GLY A 565 -5.70 -1.41 11.37
CA GLY A 565 -4.56 -0.91 12.13
C GLY A 565 -3.45 -0.52 11.15
N THR A 566 -3.16 0.77 11.02
CA THR A 566 -2.23 1.29 9.99
C THR A 566 -0.78 1.16 10.41
N PRO A 567 0.12 0.48 9.65
CA PRO A 567 1.53 0.26 10.00
C PRO A 567 2.31 1.55 10.33
N ALA A 568 1.90 2.69 9.78
CA ALA A 568 2.41 4.01 10.14
C ALA A 568 3.94 4.19 10.03
N GLU A 569 4.55 3.69 8.95
CA GLU A 569 6.01 3.77 8.71
C GLU A 569 6.59 5.18 8.72
N ASN A 570 6.10 6.06 7.84
CA ASN A 570 6.43 7.48 7.87
C ASN A 570 5.37 8.30 8.60
N LEU A 571 4.14 7.76 8.67
CA LEU A 571 3.00 8.46 9.24
C LEU A 571 3.23 8.76 10.72
N CYS A 572 3.92 7.88 11.45
CA CYS A 572 4.16 8.07 12.88
C CYS A 572 4.88 9.40 13.18
N GLY A 573 5.93 9.72 12.44
CA GLY A 573 6.67 10.97 12.60
C GLY A 573 5.95 12.19 12.02
N LEU A 574 5.23 12.01 10.89
CA LEU A 574 4.46 13.10 10.29
C LEU A 574 3.34 13.58 11.22
N GLN A 575 2.60 12.66 11.83
CA GLN A 575 1.51 12.96 12.75
C GLN A 575 1.98 13.74 13.98
N ILE A 576 3.16 13.41 14.52
CA ILE A 576 3.77 14.19 15.60
C ILE A 576 4.13 15.60 15.15
N LYS A 577 4.78 15.76 13.99
CA LYS A 577 5.13 17.10 13.46
C LYS A 577 3.89 17.97 13.27
N GLN A 578 2.81 17.40 12.72
CA GLN A 578 1.54 18.09 12.54
C GLN A 578 0.88 18.44 13.89
N PHE A 579 0.86 17.50 14.83
CA PHE A 579 0.28 17.72 16.16
C PHE A 579 1.01 18.83 16.91
N ARG A 580 2.35 18.77 16.97
CA ARG A 580 3.21 19.78 17.63
C ARG A 580 3.00 21.17 17.05
N LYS A 581 2.83 21.28 15.74
CA LYS A 581 2.59 22.57 15.07
C LYS A 581 1.31 23.25 15.57
N LYS A 582 0.30 22.48 15.98
CA LYS A 582 -1.01 23.01 16.38
C LYS A 582 -1.20 23.11 17.88
N TYR A 583 -0.76 22.09 18.64
CA TYR A 583 -1.03 21.96 20.06
C TYR A 583 0.24 21.95 20.93
N GLY A 584 1.43 22.05 20.32
CA GLY A 584 2.70 22.00 21.03
C GLY A 584 3.09 20.59 21.49
N ILE A 585 4.05 20.55 22.40
CA ILE A 585 4.55 19.31 23.01
C ILE A 585 3.72 18.99 24.25
N ILE A 586 3.18 17.77 24.31
CA ILE A 586 2.43 17.22 25.44
C ILE A 586 3.12 15.92 25.85
N GLU A 587 3.45 15.80 27.14
CA GLU A 587 4.08 14.60 27.72
C GLU A 587 3.24 13.35 27.46
N GLY A 588 3.88 12.25 27.05
CA GLY A 588 3.23 10.98 26.72
C GLY A 588 2.40 10.96 25.42
N VAL A 589 2.29 12.09 24.71
CA VAL A 589 1.48 12.22 23.48
C VAL A 589 2.34 12.68 22.30
N SER A 590 3.12 13.74 22.48
CA SER A 590 3.93 14.36 21.42
C SER A 590 5.31 14.82 21.86
N ASP A 591 5.76 14.41 23.04
CA ASP A 591 7.14 14.57 23.54
C ASP A 591 8.14 13.70 22.75
N ARG A 592 7.74 12.49 22.35
CA ARG A 592 8.51 11.61 21.45
C ARG A 592 8.33 11.97 19.97
N GLU A 593 9.29 11.58 19.14
CA GLU A 593 9.31 11.92 17.70
C GLU A 593 8.39 11.05 16.83
N TYR A 594 7.64 10.13 17.44
CA TYR A 594 6.74 9.20 16.77
C TYR A 594 5.48 8.96 17.63
N VAL A 595 4.41 8.47 17.00
CA VAL A 595 3.25 7.88 17.68
C VAL A 595 3.30 6.35 17.65
N SER A 596 2.57 5.71 18.55
CA SER A 596 2.42 4.26 18.57
C SER A 596 1.60 3.76 17.37
N ASN A 597 2.00 2.61 16.83
CA ASN A 597 1.30 1.96 15.72
C ASN A 597 -0.07 1.42 16.21
N SER A 598 -1.14 1.80 15.51
CA SER A 598 -2.52 1.32 15.74
C SER A 598 -2.94 1.18 17.21
N PHE A 599 -3.11 -0.06 17.67
CA PHE A 599 -3.58 -0.46 19.00
C PHE A 599 -2.47 -1.01 19.90
N HIS A 600 -1.22 -0.97 19.44
CA HIS A 600 -0.14 -1.57 20.18
C HIS A 600 0.13 -0.81 21.48
N CYS A 601 0.53 -1.56 22.50
CA CYS A 601 1.14 -0.97 23.67
C CYS A 601 2.39 -0.19 23.24
N HIS A 602 2.68 0.92 23.92
CA HIS A 602 3.85 1.73 23.58
C HIS A 602 5.14 0.91 23.69
N VAL A 603 6.09 1.15 22.80
CA VAL A 603 7.26 0.27 22.64
C VAL A 603 8.23 0.33 23.82
N ALA A 604 8.26 1.46 24.52
CA ALA A 604 9.08 1.69 25.71
C ALA A 604 8.51 1.07 27.00
N GLU A 605 7.32 0.48 26.95
CA GLU A 605 6.70 -0.19 28.10
C GLU A 605 7.52 -1.40 28.54
N ASP A 606 7.68 -1.58 29.86
CA ASP A 606 8.40 -2.71 30.44
C ASP A 606 7.43 -3.84 30.78
N ILE A 607 6.97 -4.55 29.73
CA ILE A 607 6.01 -5.63 29.82
C ILE A 607 6.54 -6.91 29.15
N THR A 608 6.24 -8.05 29.73
CA THR A 608 6.59 -9.36 29.17
C THR A 608 5.79 -9.65 27.88
N PRO A 609 6.26 -10.58 27.02
CA PRO A 609 5.51 -11.00 25.85
C PRO A 609 4.08 -11.45 26.15
N ILE A 610 3.88 -12.17 27.26
CA ILE A 610 2.56 -12.64 27.70
C ILE A 610 1.65 -11.47 28.10
N GLN A 611 2.16 -10.52 28.89
CA GLN A 611 1.39 -9.34 29.26
C GLN A 611 0.98 -8.52 28.03
N LYS A 612 1.88 -8.38 27.04
CA LYS A 612 1.58 -7.70 25.79
C LYS A 612 0.50 -8.41 24.98
N GLN A 613 0.60 -9.74 24.87
CA GLN A 613 -0.45 -10.59 24.29
C GLN A 613 -1.82 -10.32 24.93
N ASP A 614 -1.88 -10.31 26.25
CA ASP A 614 -3.13 -10.10 27.01
C ASP A 614 -3.70 -8.68 26.86
N LEU A 615 -2.83 -7.66 26.95
CA LEU A 615 -3.25 -6.25 26.89
C LEU A 615 -3.76 -5.85 25.51
N GLU A 616 -3.15 -6.37 24.44
CA GLU A 616 -3.58 -6.07 23.07
C GLU A 616 -4.78 -6.93 22.62
N ALA A 617 -5.02 -8.08 23.26
CA ALA A 617 -6.15 -8.96 22.96
C ALA A 617 -7.49 -8.24 22.95
N ARG A 618 -7.69 -7.26 23.85
CA ARG A 618 -8.94 -6.49 23.97
C ARG A 618 -9.25 -5.62 22.75
N PHE A 619 -8.26 -5.30 21.92
CA PHE A 619 -8.45 -4.56 20.67
C PHE A 619 -8.51 -5.47 19.44
N TRP A 620 -8.20 -6.76 19.60
CA TRP A 620 -7.93 -7.66 18.49
C TRP A 620 -9.08 -7.69 17.48
N ASP A 621 -10.32 -7.87 17.95
CA ASP A 621 -11.48 -7.96 17.06
C ASP A 621 -12.10 -6.62 16.67
N LEU A 622 -11.51 -5.50 17.10
CA LEU A 622 -11.92 -4.14 16.70
C LEU A 622 -11.19 -3.64 15.44
N CYS A 623 -10.14 -4.36 14.99
CA CYS A 623 -9.34 -4.02 13.81
C CYS A 623 -9.34 -5.15 12.76
N ASN A 624 -10.50 -5.77 12.51
CA ASN A 624 -10.61 -6.95 11.64
C ASN A 624 -10.21 -6.72 10.17
N GLY A 625 -10.16 -5.49 9.68
CA GLY A 625 -9.66 -5.15 8.35
C GLY A 625 -8.14 -5.15 8.23
N GLY A 626 -7.43 -5.13 9.36
CA GLY A 626 -6.02 -5.49 9.39
C GLY A 626 -5.36 -5.24 10.73
N LYS A 627 -4.64 -6.24 11.20
CA LYS A 627 -4.10 -6.33 12.54
C LYS A 627 -2.95 -7.31 12.57
N ILE A 628 -1.99 -7.07 13.43
CA ILE A 628 -0.89 -7.97 13.72
C ILE A 628 -0.46 -7.66 15.15
N GLN A 629 0.08 -8.65 15.83
CA GLN A 629 0.77 -8.47 17.09
C GLN A 629 2.26 -8.68 16.89
N TYR A 630 3.06 -7.90 17.61
CA TYR A 630 4.50 -8.09 17.67
C TYR A 630 4.94 -8.27 19.11
N VAL A 631 5.86 -9.20 19.31
CA VAL A 631 6.47 -9.43 20.61
C VAL A 631 7.96 -9.67 20.43
N ARG A 632 8.75 -9.06 21.33
CA ARG A 632 10.19 -9.22 21.36
C ARG A 632 10.57 -10.53 22.03
N TYR A 633 11.35 -11.34 21.34
CA TYR A 633 11.85 -12.60 21.87
C TYR A 633 13.35 -12.39 22.12
N PRO A 634 13.81 -12.31 23.38
CA PRO A 634 15.19 -11.89 23.69
C PRO A 634 16.24 -12.99 23.47
N ILE A 635 15.83 -14.19 23.07
CA ILE A 635 16.68 -15.38 22.95
C ILE A 635 16.35 -16.14 21.67
N ASP A 636 17.37 -16.46 20.88
CA ASP A 636 17.30 -17.24 19.64
C ASP A 636 17.56 -18.75 19.86
N TYR A 637 18.24 -19.09 20.96
CA TYR A 637 18.67 -20.46 21.26
C TYR A 637 17.62 -21.31 21.99
N ASN A 638 16.66 -20.70 22.71
CA ASN A 638 15.67 -21.43 23.51
C ASN A 638 14.40 -21.71 22.71
N LEU A 639 14.46 -22.70 21.82
CA LEU A 639 13.35 -23.05 20.93
C LEU A 639 12.07 -23.42 21.70
N GLU A 640 12.16 -24.00 22.90
CA GLU A 640 10.98 -24.37 23.69
C GLU A 640 10.23 -23.16 24.23
N ALA A 641 10.95 -22.09 24.63
CA ALA A 641 10.31 -20.82 24.97
C ALA A 641 9.61 -20.21 23.74
N ILE A 642 10.26 -20.24 22.57
CA ILE A 642 9.71 -19.74 21.32
C ILE A 642 8.42 -20.51 20.96
N LYS A 643 8.46 -21.85 20.99
CA LYS A 643 7.28 -22.71 20.75
C LYS A 643 6.14 -22.38 21.71
N THR A 644 6.44 -22.19 22.99
CA THR A 644 5.43 -21.93 24.02
C THR A 644 4.70 -20.62 23.75
N LEU A 645 5.44 -19.54 23.43
CA LEU A 645 4.84 -18.24 23.14
C LEU A 645 4.03 -18.24 21.84
N ILE A 646 4.54 -18.89 20.79
CA ILE A 646 3.81 -19.04 19.52
C ILE A 646 2.52 -19.82 19.75
N ARG A 647 2.58 -20.99 20.39
CA ARG A 647 1.37 -21.80 20.68
C ARG A 647 0.34 -21.02 21.48
N ARG A 648 0.79 -20.23 22.45
CA ARG A 648 -0.08 -19.33 23.21
C ARG A 648 -0.75 -18.28 22.32
N ALA A 649 0.02 -17.59 21.47
CA ALA A 649 -0.54 -16.63 20.52
C ALA A 649 -1.55 -17.28 19.56
N MET A 650 -1.25 -18.52 19.13
CA MET A 650 -2.13 -19.28 18.25
C MET A 650 -3.44 -19.66 18.96
N ASP A 651 -3.39 -20.12 20.21
CA ASP A 651 -4.60 -20.39 21.02
C ASP A 651 -5.47 -19.14 21.20
N MET A 652 -4.83 -17.97 21.37
CA MET A 652 -5.56 -16.69 21.45
C MET A 652 -6.18 -16.24 20.12
N GLY A 653 -5.73 -16.79 18.98
CA GLY A 653 -6.27 -16.43 17.66
C GLY A 653 -5.52 -15.31 16.96
N PHE A 654 -4.25 -15.11 17.30
CA PHE A 654 -3.47 -14.01 16.78
C PHE A 654 -2.84 -14.28 15.41
N TYR A 655 -2.57 -13.16 14.76
CA TYR A 655 -1.55 -13.03 13.73
C TYR A 655 -0.34 -12.39 14.42
N GLU A 656 0.68 -13.17 14.72
CA GLU A 656 1.82 -12.74 15.51
C GLU A 656 3.12 -12.78 14.69
N GLY A 657 3.84 -11.67 14.67
CA GLY A 657 5.22 -11.62 14.20
C GLY A 657 6.19 -11.67 15.37
N LEU A 658 7.21 -12.52 15.25
CA LEU A 658 8.32 -12.57 16.19
C LEU A 658 9.32 -11.47 15.85
N ASN A 659 9.76 -10.73 16.86
CA ASN A 659 10.79 -9.70 16.71
C ASN A 659 12.08 -10.08 17.42
N MET A 660 13.16 -10.01 16.65
CA MET A 660 14.55 -10.01 17.12
C MET A 660 15.24 -8.86 16.40
N SER A 661 16.19 -8.18 17.04
CA SER A 661 17.14 -7.40 16.25
C SER A 661 18.18 -8.40 15.73
N LEU A 662 18.56 -8.27 14.46
CA LEU A 662 19.57 -9.15 13.84
C LEU A 662 20.60 -8.28 13.12
N ALA A 663 21.84 -8.33 13.58
CA ALA A 663 22.97 -7.66 12.98
C ALA A 663 23.93 -8.66 12.34
N TYR A 664 24.46 -8.30 11.17
CA TYR A 664 25.36 -9.12 10.36
C TYR A 664 26.60 -8.31 9.97
N CYS A 665 27.79 -8.88 10.14
CA CYS A 665 29.03 -8.29 9.66
C CYS A 665 29.26 -8.64 8.19
N ASP A 666 29.41 -7.63 7.36
CA ASP A 666 29.55 -7.79 5.91
C ASP A 666 30.91 -8.36 5.50
N ASP A 667 31.92 -8.23 6.35
CA ASP A 667 33.30 -8.64 6.06
C ASP A 667 33.62 -10.08 6.48
N CYS A 668 33.02 -10.57 7.58
CA CYS A 668 33.35 -11.89 8.14
C CYS A 668 32.14 -12.80 8.41
N GLY A 669 30.92 -12.33 8.11
CA GLY A 669 29.68 -13.09 8.23
C GLY A 669 29.21 -13.36 9.66
N HIS A 670 29.84 -12.75 10.68
CA HIS A 670 29.40 -12.90 12.06
C HIS A 670 28.00 -12.30 12.25
N GLN A 671 27.15 -13.00 13.01
CA GLN A 671 25.78 -12.59 13.34
C GLN A 671 25.66 -12.45 14.85
N GLU A 672 24.96 -11.40 15.29
CA GLU A 672 24.63 -11.16 16.69
C GLU A 672 23.28 -10.43 16.77
N LEU A 673 22.56 -10.54 17.90
CA LEU A 673 21.27 -9.87 18.07
C LEU A 673 21.41 -8.35 17.93
N GLU A 674 22.47 -7.77 18.49
CA GLU A 674 22.73 -6.34 18.36
C GLU A 674 24.24 -6.10 18.43
N MET A 675 24.78 -5.39 17.43
CA MET A 675 26.16 -4.92 17.44
C MET A 675 26.31 -3.64 16.61
N ASP A 676 27.18 -2.74 17.06
CA ASP A 676 27.60 -1.56 16.27
C ASP A 676 29.00 -1.71 15.68
N VAL A 677 29.79 -2.63 16.26
CA VAL A 677 31.10 -3.07 15.79
C VAL A 677 31.15 -4.58 15.92
N CYS A 678 31.62 -5.27 14.88
CA CYS A 678 31.72 -6.73 14.89
C CYS A 678 32.73 -7.20 15.96
N PRO A 679 32.32 -8.01 16.94
CA PRO A 679 33.23 -8.49 17.99
C PRO A 679 34.29 -9.47 17.46
N LYS A 680 34.06 -10.07 16.28
CA LYS A 680 34.97 -11.06 15.68
C LYS A 680 36.11 -10.41 14.88
N CYS A 681 35.85 -9.32 14.15
CA CYS A 681 36.84 -8.70 13.26
C CYS A 681 37.04 -7.19 13.46
N GLY A 682 36.28 -6.55 14.36
CA GLY A 682 36.36 -5.11 14.61
C GLY A 682 35.74 -4.21 13.54
N SER A 683 35.07 -4.78 12.53
CA SER A 683 34.45 -4.01 11.45
C SER A 683 33.17 -3.29 11.87
N SER A 684 32.98 -2.06 11.39
CA SER A 684 31.72 -1.32 11.45
C SER A 684 30.86 -1.47 10.19
N ASN A 685 31.31 -2.26 9.21
CA ASN A 685 30.59 -2.59 7.98
C ASN A 685 29.51 -3.64 8.30
N LEU A 686 28.37 -3.14 8.77
CA LEU A 686 27.27 -3.96 9.28
C LEU A 686 26.00 -3.77 8.46
N THR A 687 25.31 -4.89 8.24
CA THR A 687 23.91 -4.92 7.82
C THR A 687 23.04 -5.23 9.03
N LYS A 688 22.07 -4.37 9.34
CA LYS A 688 21.07 -4.62 10.39
C LYS A 688 19.70 -4.84 9.75
N ILE A 689 19.01 -5.89 10.18
CA ILE A 689 17.65 -6.22 9.75
C ILE A 689 16.75 -6.06 10.96
N ASP A 690 15.79 -5.14 10.85
CA ASP A 690 14.80 -4.89 11.89
C ASP A 690 13.40 -5.00 11.30
N ARG A 691 12.44 -5.39 12.13
CA ARG A 691 11.04 -5.31 11.73
C ARG A 691 10.56 -3.86 11.75
N MET A 692 10.08 -3.37 10.62
CA MET A 692 9.54 -2.02 10.50
C MET A 692 8.22 -1.90 11.25
N ASN A 693 7.11 -2.29 10.63
CA ASN A 693 5.77 -2.25 11.22
C ASN A 693 4.88 -3.41 10.73
N GLY A 694 5.43 -4.27 9.86
CA GLY A 694 4.68 -5.14 8.96
C GLY A 694 5.55 -6.22 8.34
N TYR A 695 6.75 -5.80 7.92
CA TYR A 695 7.76 -6.60 7.24
C TYR A 695 9.16 -6.21 7.76
N LEU A 696 10.17 -7.00 7.38
CA LEU A 696 11.57 -6.74 7.67
C LEU A 696 12.14 -5.74 6.69
N ALA A 697 12.98 -4.81 7.17
CA ALA A 697 13.76 -3.93 6.31
C ALA A 697 15.21 -3.88 6.78
N TYR A 698 16.10 -3.53 5.85
CA TYR A 698 17.46 -3.16 6.24
C TYR A 698 17.43 -1.81 6.94
N SER A 699 17.71 -1.76 8.24
CA SER A 699 17.80 -0.51 8.99
C SER A 699 19.15 0.18 8.74
N ARG A 700 20.19 -0.63 8.56
CA ARG A 700 21.55 -0.22 8.21
C ARG A 700 22.11 -1.10 7.10
N VAL A 701 22.74 -0.50 6.09
CA VAL A 701 23.48 -1.20 5.03
C VAL A 701 24.82 -0.51 4.84
N HIS A 702 25.91 -1.27 4.91
CA HIS A 702 27.27 -0.76 4.79
C HIS A 702 27.59 0.42 5.72
N GLY A 703 26.97 0.44 6.90
CA GLY A 703 27.15 1.51 7.87
C GLY A 703 26.16 2.68 7.80
N ASP A 704 25.34 2.80 6.75
CA ASP A 704 24.40 3.91 6.54
C ASP A 704 22.95 3.56 6.88
N SER A 705 22.21 4.50 7.47
CA SER A 705 20.78 4.31 7.78
C SER A 705 19.90 4.44 6.52
N ARG A 706 18.97 3.48 6.37
CA ARG A 706 18.00 3.44 5.27
C ARG A 706 16.58 3.88 5.66
N LEU A 707 16.31 3.98 6.96
CA LEU A 707 15.00 4.34 7.49
C LEU A 707 14.93 5.82 7.88
N ASN A 708 13.71 6.34 8.00
CA ASN A 708 13.49 7.70 8.50
C ASN A 708 13.93 7.84 9.97
N GLU A 709 14.27 9.06 10.38
CA GLU A 709 14.84 9.34 11.71
C GLU A 709 13.88 8.97 12.86
N ALA A 710 12.61 9.34 12.75
CA ALA A 710 11.60 9.04 13.77
C ALA A 710 11.47 7.53 14.01
N LYS A 711 11.58 6.73 12.94
CA LYS A 711 11.53 5.28 13.02
C LYS A 711 12.77 4.69 13.66
N MET A 712 13.96 5.25 13.39
CA MET A 712 15.19 4.84 14.08
C MET A 712 15.11 5.12 15.58
N VAL A 713 14.49 6.23 15.99
CA VAL A 713 14.24 6.54 17.40
C VAL A 713 13.29 5.51 18.01
N GLU A 714 12.18 5.20 17.34
CA GLU A 714 11.23 4.18 17.79
C GLU A 714 11.89 2.81 17.97
N ILE A 715 12.68 2.33 16.99
CA ILE A 715 13.39 1.05 17.06
C ILE A 715 14.34 1.00 18.27
N LYS A 716 15.07 2.10 18.52
CA LYS A 716 16.02 2.20 19.64
C LYS A 716 15.32 2.11 21.01
N GLU A 717 14.06 2.53 21.10
CA GLU A 717 13.29 2.54 22.35
C GLU A 717 12.48 1.25 22.59
N ARG A 718 12.51 0.28 21.66
CA ARG A 718 11.77 -0.97 21.81
C ARG A 718 12.25 -1.80 22.99
N LYS A 719 11.37 -1.99 23.95
CA LYS A 719 11.49 -2.98 25.03
C LYS A 719 10.46 -4.08 24.88
N SER A 720 9.20 -3.71 24.65
CA SER A 720 8.06 -4.63 24.56
C SER A 720 7.81 -5.20 23.15
N MET A 721 8.36 -4.56 22.11
CA MET A 721 8.07 -4.90 20.71
C MET A 721 9.14 -5.71 20.02
#